data_AF-A0A0D3MDW1-F1
#
_entry.id   AF-A0A0D3MDW1-F1
#
_cell.length_a   1.000
_cell.length_b   1.000
_cell.length_c   1.000
_cell.angle_alpha   90.00
_cell.angle_beta   90.00
_cell.angle_gamma   90.00
#
_symmetry.space_group_name_H-M   'P 1'
#
loop_
_entity.id
_entity.type
_entity.pdbx_description
1 polymer ?
#
loop_
_entity_poly.entity_id
_entity_poly.type
_entity_poly.pdbx_seq_one_letter_code
_entity_poly.pdbx_strand_id
1 'polypeptide(L)'
;MKKPITSIRAQGSRIGSRIKRWLGYSTLACSCALAATANAGFSVSGTQLLDGNGNAFVMRGINHAHAWYTGETSSFANIAATGANTVRVVLSNGDQWTRNSESDVANVVSLCKQNQLICVLEVHDATGGGEESAAGTIASAANYWVAIAGALRGQEDYVIINIANEPVGNNQPSSMWINDHRSAIQTLRNAGLTHTLMVDAPNWGQDWDSVMLNNASQVASADSANNTMFSVHMYEVYQNRSSVENYVSSFLSSHNLPLIVGEFGADHQGNAVDADSIMAVAQQYNIGYIGWSWSGNGDCCTALDIANNFNPSSLSSWGNRLINGTNGISSTSVRATVYGGGTGSSSSSSSSSSSSSSSSSSSSSSSSSSSSGGQCTEMCKWYQDDPRPLCTGQTSGWGYENNQSCIGRTTCESQSGSGGVISSCNSSSSSSSSSSSSSSSSSSSSSSSSSSSSSSSSSSSSSSSSSSGGSCGTQCNWYGSTWPICTNTTSGWGYENNQSCISTSTCNSQSGGGGVVGGNCGSSSSSSSSSSSSSSSSSSSSSSSSSSSSSSSSSSSSSSSSSSSSSSSSSSSSGGSCTEQCKWYQDDPRPLCTGQTSGWGYENGQSCIGRTTCESQSGSGGVISSCSGSSSSSSSSSSSSSSSSSSSSSSSSSSSSSSSSSSSSSSSSGSSSSGGARVDNPFVGANWYIDPVWSAKAAGEPGGSAIANYNTAVWMDRIGAIAGPADGDGLGLRGHLDEALAQGANLFMFVVYDLPNRDCAALASNGELRISEDGFNRYQNEYIAPIVEILSDPAYANIRIAAIIEVDSLPNLVTNLDEADCNEANGAGGYVDGIRHSLIELGRLNNVYSYVDIAHSGWLGWSDNFSEAVALIGDAVNNLGSGINPIAGFVSNSANYTPVEEIYLPNPDLQVGGGQLKSSDFYEFNGYFDELSFVTDWRNAMVSRGLPSNIGMLIDTGRNGWGGPGRPTAVSTSTDLETYINESRLDRRQHRGNWCNQPGGVGFRPQANPHSGVDAYVWVKPQGESDGVSDPNFEVDPNDPNKKHDPMCDPNADNRYADDSSIKTGSMDNAPHAGRWFPEAFRVLVENAYPPL
;
A
#
# COMPACT_ATOMS: atom_id res chain seq x y z
N MET A 1 26.72 -16.41 72.69
CA MET A 1 27.20 -15.23 73.46
C MET A 1 28.21 -14.50 72.58
N LYS A 2 28.21 -13.18 72.34
CA LYS A 2 27.38 -12.03 72.78
C LYS A 2 27.21 -11.03 71.61
N LYS A 3 26.11 -10.27 71.60
CA LYS A 3 25.88 -8.97 70.91
C LYS A 3 26.10 -7.84 71.96
N PRO A 4 25.92 -6.50 71.73
CA PRO A 4 25.68 -5.69 70.50
C PRO A 4 26.45 -4.31 70.47
N ILE A 5 26.00 -3.33 69.64
CA ILE A 5 26.26 -1.84 69.69
C ILE A 5 27.68 -1.39 69.19
N THR A 6 27.94 -0.24 68.53
CA THR A 6 27.20 0.92 67.90
C THR A 6 27.43 0.93 66.36
N SER A 7 26.89 1.76 65.44
CA SER A 7 26.10 3.03 65.35
C SER A 7 26.85 4.38 65.16
N ILE A 8 26.74 4.96 63.96
CA ILE A 8 26.75 6.41 63.67
C ILE A 8 25.97 6.67 62.33
N ARG A 9 25.62 7.92 61.96
CA ARG A 9 24.45 8.17 61.08
C ARG A 9 24.42 9.52 60.30
N ALA A 10 24.24 9.47 58.97
CA ALA A 10 23.73 10.55 58.09
C ALA A 10 22.84 9.89 57.00
N GLN A 11 21.51 10.09 56.93
CA GLN A 11 20.74 11.25 56.39
C GLN A 11 20.82 11.37 54.86
N GLY A 12 19.71 11.37 54.09
CA GLY A 12 18.26 11.27 54.38
C GLY A 12 17.44 11.30 53.06
N SER A 13 16.11 11.45 52.97
CA SER A 13 15.01 11.37 53.95
C SER A 13 13.65 11.32 53.21
N ARG A 14 12.83 10.26 53.33
CA ARG A 14 11.42 10.22 52.83
C ARG A 14 10.44 10.77 53.88
N ILE A 15 9.54 11.69 53.50
CA ILE A 15 8.29 12.06 54.22
C ILE A 15 7.23 12.41 53.16
N GLY A 16 5.93 12.16 53.40
CA GLY A 16 4.85 12.63 52.51
C GLY A 16 3.43 12.49 53.06
N SER A 17 2.45 12.71 52.16
CA SER A 17 0.98 12.51 52.28
C SER A 17 0.12 13.59 52.99
N ARG A 18 -1.16 13.67 52.54
CA ARG A 18 -2.37 14.30 53.18
C ARG A 18 -2.60 15.82 52.94
N ILE A 19 -3.83 16.34 52.71
CA ILE A 19 -5.17 15.76 52.37
C ILE A 19 -6.19 16.82 51.85
N LYS A 20 -6.98 16.50 50.79
CA LYS A 20 -8.31 17.10 50.37
C LYS A 20 -8.34 18.62 50.00
N ARG A 21 -9.34 19.21 49.30
CA ARG A 21 -10.75 18.83 48.95
C ARG A 21 -11.31 19.65 47.74
N TRP A 22 -12.05 19.02 46.81
CA TRP A 22 -13.26 19.44 46.04
C TRP A 22 -13.44 20.94 45.62
N LEU A 23 -13.81 21.36 44.39
CA LEU A 23 -14.38 20.78 43.14
C LEU A 23 -13.75 21.52 41.90
N GLY A 24 -14.04 21.27 40.60
CA GLY A 24 -14.85 20.26 39.86
C GLY A 24 -15.65 20.85 38.66
N TYR A 25 -16.26 19.97 37.84
CA TYR A 25 -17.08 20.18 36.61
C TYR A 25 -16.42 20.50 35.24
N SER A 26 -16.81 19.69 34.26
CA SER A 26 -16.97 19.97 32.81
C SER A 26 -15.74 20.19 31.90
N THR A 27 -15.27 19.09 31.30
CA THR A 27 -14.79 19.04 29.91
C THR A 27 -15.53 17.94 29.15
N LEU A 28 -16.03 18.24 27.94
CA LEU A 28 -16.62 17.25 27.04
C LEU A 28 -15.50 16.53 26.28
N ALA A 29 -15.50 15.20 26.27
CA ALA A 29 -14.71 14.43 25.31
C ALA A 29 -15.46 14.39 23.97
N CYS A 30 -14.79 14.72 22.87
CA CYS A 30 -15.33 14.60 21.51
C CYS A 30 -14.52 13.56 20.74
N SER A 31 -14.89 12.29 20.89
CA SER A 31 -14.24 11.17 20.21
C SER A 31 -14.81 11.01 18.80
N CYS A 32 -14.15 11.61 17.81
CA CYS A 32 -14.46 11.33 16.40
C CYS A 32 -13.94 9.93 16.03
N ALA A 33 -14.84 8.95 15.90
CA ALA A 33 -14.51 7.68 15.26
C ALA A 33 -14.32 7.91 13.75
N LEU A 34 -13.09 7.75 13.27
CA LEU A 34 -12.81 7.69 11.83
C LEU A 34 -13.16 6.28 11.34
N ALA A 35 -14.32 6.15 10.70
CA ALA A 35 -14.59 5.00 9.85
C ALA A 35 -13.65 5.05 8.64
N ALA A 36 -12.96 3.95 8.35
CA ALA A 36 -12.10 3.85 7.18
C ALA A 36 -12.97 3.88 5.90
N THR A 37 -13.06 5.05 5.28
CA THR A 37 -13.55 5.17 3.90
C THR A 37 -12.49 4.62 2.96
N ALA A 38 -12.82 3.57 2.21
CA ALA A 38 -12.03 3.23 1.03
C ALA A 38 -12.05 4.44 0.07
N ASN A 39 -10.87 5.01 -0.21
CA ASN A 39 -10.76 6.06 -1.21
C ASN A 39 -10.97 5.41 -2.59
N ALA A 40 -12.10 5.71 -3.23
CA ALA A 40 -12.30 5.38 -4.64
C ALA A 40 -11.33 6.19 -5.50
N GLY A 41 -10.82 5.58 -6.57
CA GLY A 41 -9.95 6.20 -7.54
C GLY A 41 -8.52 5.68 -7.60
N PHE A 42 -7.84 6.00 -8.70
CA PHE A 42 -6.40 5.81 -8.83
C PHE A 42 -5.63 6.50 -7.70
N SER A 43 -4.57 5.86 -7.24
CA SER A 43 -3.67 6.35 -6.18
C SER A 43 -2.21 6.03 -6.51
N VAL A 44 -1.25 6.67 -5.83
CA VAL A 44 0.18 6.39 -5.98
C VAL A 44 0.75 5.77 -4.71
N SER A 45 1.72 4.87 -4.85
CA SER A 45 2.43 4.24 -3.74
C SER A 45 3.90 4.05 -4.12
N GLY A 46 4.77 4.91 -3.59
CA GLY A 46 6.16 5.00 -4.03
C GLY A 46 6.27 5.21 -5.53
N THR A 47 7.02 4.34 -6.21
CA THR A 47 7.17 4.34 -7.67
C THR A 47 5.98 3.77 -8.46
N GLN A 48 4.92 3.27 -7.80
CA GLN A 48 3.80 2.60 -8.46
C GLN A 48 2.55 3.47 -8.55
N LEU A 49 1.83 3.34 -9.67
CA LEU A 49 0.44 3.75 -9.81
C LEU A 49 -0.46 2.55 -9.47
N LEU A 50 -1.48 2.75 -8.63
CA LEU A 50 -2.47 1.76 -8.23
C LEU A 50 -3.84 2.14 -8.78
N ASP A 51 -4.61 1.16 -9.28
CA ASP A 51 -6.01 1.35 -9.70
C ASP A 51 -6.98 1.49 -8.52
N GLY A 52 -8.25 1.76 -8.81
CA GLY A 52 -9.30 1.95 -7.80
C GLY A 52 -9.60 0.74 -6.90
N ASN A 53 -9.01 -0.43 -7.17
CA ASN A 53 -9.04 -1.60 -6.28
C ASN A 53 -7.70 -1.81 -5.53
N GLY A 54 -6.75 -0.89 -5.66
CA GLY A 54 -5.42 -0.97 -5.05
C GLY A 54 -4.40 -1.81 -5.82
N ASN A 55 -4.68 -2.25 -7.04
CA ASN A 55 -3.76 -3.10 -7.82
C ASN A 55 -2.79 -2.26 -8.66
N ALA A 56 -1.51 -2.66 -8.69
CA ALA A 56 -0.50 -1.98 -9.51
C ALA A 56 -0.88 -1.96 -11.00
N PHE A 57 -1.00 -0.76 -11.58
CA PHE A 57 -1.45 -0.55 -12.94
C PHE A 57 -0.35 0.10 -13.80
N VAL A 58 0.12 -0.66 -14.79
CA VAL A 58 1.24 -0.25 -15.65
C VAL A 58 0.71 0.10 -17.04
N MET A 59 0.81 1.38 -17.42
CA MET A 59 0.25 1.87 -18.68
C MET A 59 0.99 1.31 -19.91
N ARG A 60 0.23 0.82 -20.88
CA ARG A 60 0.66 0.34 -22.20
C ARG A 60 -0.32 0.91 -23.22
N GLY A 61 -0.12 2.18 -23.57
CA GLY A 61 -1.14 3.01 -24.22
C GLY A 61 -0.73 3.69 -25.52
N ILE A 62 -1.68 4.44 -26.07
CA ILE A 62 -1.55 5.22 -27.31
C ILE A 62 -2.11 6.64 -27.07
N ASN A 63 -1.44 7.67 -27.60
CA ASN A 63 -1.95 9.04 -27.64
C ASN A 63 -2.97 9.21 -28.78
N HIS A 64 -4.09 9.89 -28.52
CA HIS A 64 -5.16 10.13 -29.50
C HIS A 64 -5.55 11.61 -29.59
N ALA A 65 -5.40 12.15 -30.80
CA ALA A 65 -5.54 13.55 -31.22
C ALA A 65 -6.98 14.11 -31.23
N HIS A 66 -7.79 13.84 -30.20
CA HIS A 66 -9.23 14.16 -30.17
C HIS A 66 -9.55 15.63 -30.40
N ALA A 67 -8.79 16.58 -29.83
CA ALA A 67 -8.99 18.02 -30.01
C ALA A 67 -9.08 18.47 -31.48
N TRP A 68 -8.31 17.85 -32.38
CA TRP A 68 -8.31 18.16 -33.82
C TRP A 68 -9.20 17.20 -34.63
N TYR A 69 -9.49 16.01 -34.10
CA TYR A 69 -10.22 14.94 -34.77
C TYR A 69 -11.44 14.43 -33.99
N THR A 70 -12.24 15.35 -33.42
CA THR A 70 -13.40 15.05 -32.54
C THR A 70 -14.46 14.11 -33.15
N GLY A 71 -14.47 13.93 -34.48
CA GLY A 71 -15.32 12.95 -35.17
C GLY A 71 -14.81 11.51 -35.11
N GLU A 72 -13.51 11.28 -34.94
CA GLU A 72 -12.84 9.98 -35.05
C GLU A 72 -12.98 9.09 -33.80
N THR A 73 -14.12 9.21 -33.13
CA THR A 73 -14.53 8.46 -31.92
C THR A 73 -14.45 6.94 -32.05
N SER A 74 -14.40 6.38 -33.27
CA SER A 74 -14.13 4.95 -33.49
C SER A 74 -12.72 4.54 -32.99
N SER A 75 -11.78 5.49 -32.92
CA SER A 75 -10.40 5.29 -32.49
C SER A 75 -10.29 4.69 -31.08
N PHE A 76 -11.20 5.01 -30.16
CA PHE A 76 -11.20 4.43 -28.80
C PHE A 76 -11.37 2.91 -28.83
N ALA A 77 -12.31 2.40 -29.64
CA ALA A 77 -12.51 0.96 -29.81
C ALA A 77 -11.36 0.32 -30.60
N ASN A 78 -10.84 1.03 -31.61
CA ASN A 78 -9.70 0.57 -32.41
C ASN A 78 -8.41 0.44 -31.58
N ILE A 79 -8.13 1.40 -30.70
CA ILE A 79 -7.00 1.41 -29.76
C ILE A 79 -7.14 0.26 -28.76
N ALA A 80 -8.31 0.07 -28.14
CA ALA A 80 -8.56 -1.07 -27.24
C ALA A 80 -8.37 -2.42 -27.96
N ALA A 81 -8.76 -2.52 -29.23
CA ALA A 81 -8.57 -3.73 -30.04
C ALA A 81 -7.09 -4.06 -30.34
N THR A 82 -6.14 -3.15 -30.12
CA THR A 82 -4.69 -3.44 -30.15
C THR A 82 -4.19 -4.19 -28.91
N GLY A 83 -5.02 -4.27 -27.86
CA GLY A 83 -4.66 -4.76 -26.53
C GLY A 83 -4.28 -3.64 -25.54
N ALA A 84 -4.29 -2.37 -25.95
CA ALA A 84 -3.98 -1.25 -25.06
C ALA A 84 -4.89 -1.22 -23.82
N ASN A 85 -4.32 -0.87 -22.65
CA ASN A 85 -5.04 -0.67 -21.40
C ASN A 85 -5.29 0.81 -21.07
N THR A 86 -4.61 1.73 -21.78
CA THR A 86 -4.68 3.18 -21.58
C THR A 86 -4.79 3.89 -22.92
N VAL A 87 -5.55 4.99 -22.96
CA VAL A 87 -5.46 6.02 -24.01
C VAL A 87 -5.18 7.37 -23.36
N ARG A 88 -4.23 8.13 -23.91
CA ARG A 88 -4.02 9.54 -23.55
C ARG A 88 -4.70 10.41 -24.60
N VAL A 89 -5.61 11.28 -24.17
CA VAL A 89 -6.54 11.97 -25.05
C VAL A 89 -6.21 13.45 -25.06
N VAL A 90 -5.79 13.93 -26.22
CA VAL A 90 -5.48 15.33 -26.51
C VAL A 90 -6.76 16.15 -26.42
N LEU A 91 -6.87 17.06 -25.45
CA LEU A 91 -7.95 18.04 -25.34
C LEU A 91 -7.41 19.47 -25.48
N SER A 92 -8.29 20.39 -25.81
CA SER A 92 -8.01 21.82 -25.84
C SER A 92 -8.80 22.60 -24.81
N ASN A 93 -8.14 23.55 -24.14
CA ASN A 93 -8.79 24.48 -23.22
C ASN A 93 -9.39 25.72 -23.90
N GLY A 94 -8.95 26.05 -25.12
CA GLY A 94 -9.37 27.21 -25.90
C GLY A 94 -8.40 28.38 -25.97
N ASP A 95 -7.15 28.23 -25.49
CA ASP A 95 -6.11 29.26 -25.62
C ASP A 95 -5.47 29.23 -27.03
N GLN A 96 -5.25 28.04 -27.61
CA GLN A 96 -4.74 27.80 -28.96
C GLN A 96 -5.78 27.22 -29.92
N TRP A 97 -6.48 26.16 -29.50
CA TRP A 97 -7.35 25.36 -30.39
C TRP A 97 -8.84 25.46 -30.03
N THR A 98 -9.68 24.63 -30.66
CA THR A 98 -11.12 24.65 -30.40
C THR A 98 -11.41 23.92 -29.10
N ARG A 99 -11.69 24.67 -28.02
CA ARG A 99 -12.00 24.16 -26.68
C ARG A 99 -12.95 22.95 -26.70
N ASN A 100 -12.52 21.83 -26.14
CA ASN A 100 -13.40 20.70 -25.87
C ASN A 100 -14.37 21.07 -24.73
N SER A 101 -15.66 20.82 -24.94
CA SER A 101 -16.72 21.14 -23.96
C SER A 101 -16.82 20.09 -22.86
N GLU A 102 -17.39 20.44 -21.69
CA GLU A 102 -17.64 19.48 -20.60
C GLU A 102 -18.45 18.25 -21.08
N SER A 103 -19.43 18.46 -21.97
CA SER A 103 -20.20 17.38 -22.60
C SER A 103 -19.41 16.50 -23.57
N ASP A 104 -18.37 17.04 -24.21
CA ASP A 104 -17.50 16.28 -25.10
C ASP A 104 -16.49 15.46 -24.28
N VAL A 105 -15.92 16.03 -23.21
CA VAL A 105 -15.06 15.29 -22.28
C VAL A 105 -15.82 14.19 -21.56
N ALA A 106 -17.07 14.42 -21.15
CA ALA A 106 -17.93 13.36 -20.60
C ALA A 106 -18.19 12.23 -21.62
N ASN A 107 -18.31 12.55 -22.92
CA ASN A 107 -18.42 11.56 -23.99
C ASN A 107 -17.10 10.79 -24.21
N VAL A 108 -15.95 11.46 -24.17
CA VAL A 108 -14.61 10.83 -24.21
C VAL A 108 -14.42 9.83 -23.06
N VAL A 109 -14.76 10.22 -21.82
CA VAL A 109 -14.67 9.32 -20.66
C VAL A 109 -15.64 8.14 -20.80
N SER A 110 -16.85 8.36 -21.34
CA SER A 110 -17.78 7.28 -21.68
C SER A 110 -17.20 6.30 -22.71
N LEU A 111 -16.53 6.80 -23.76
CA LEU A 111 -15.86 5.97 -24.78
C LEU A 111 -14.66 5.19 -24.20
N CYS A 112 -13.84 5.80 -23.35
CA CYS A 112 -12.79 5.10 -22.60
C CYS A 112 -13.37 3.92 -21.79
N LYS A 113 -14.42 4.19 -21.00
CA LYS A 113 -15.06 3.19 -20.13
C LYS A 113 -15.78 2.09 -20.90
N GLN A 114 -16.44 2.42 -22.01
CA GLN A 114 -17.08 1.44 -22.90
C GLN A 114 -16.07 0.44 -23.48
N ASN A 115 -14.85 0.90 -23.75
CA ASN A 115 -13.79 0.08 -24.35
C ASN A 115 -12.78 -0.47 -23.31
N GLN A 116 -13.07 -0.33 -22.01
CA GLN A 116 -12.25 -0.81 -20.90
C GLN A 116 -10.81 -0.24 -20.90
N LEU A 117 -10.67 1.02 -21.32
CA LEU A 117 -9.42 1.80 -21.32
C LEU A 117 -9.39 2.77 -20.12
N ILE A 118 -8.22 2.95 -19.51
CA ILE A 118 -7.97 4.08 -18.62
C ILE A 118 -7.76 5.34 -19.46
N CYS A 119 -8.41 6.43 -19.05
CA CYS A 119 -8.48 7.68 -19.79
C CYS A 119 -7.52 8.69 -19.15
N VAL A 120 -6.31 8.85 -19.70
CA VAL A 120 -5.44 9.97 -19.34
C VAL A 120 -5.91 11.17 -20.16
N LEU A 121 -6.37 12.24 -19.52
CA LEU A 121 -6.84 13.44 -20.19
C LEU A 121 -5.80 14.54 -20.05
N GLU A 122 -5.38 15.15 -21.15
CA GLU A 122 -4.37 16.23 -21.16
C GLU A 122 -4.92 17.52 -21.81
N VAL A 123 -4.34 18.68 -21.47
CA VAL A 123 -4.61 19.97 -22.15
C VAL A 123 -3.39 20.38 -22.98
N HIS A 124 -3.56 20.40 -24.29
CA HIS A 124 -2.44 20.52 -25.23
C HIS A 124 -2.01 21.97 -25.45
N ASP A 125 -2.90 22.93 -25.25
CA ASP A 125 -2.70 24.36 -25.55
C ASP A 125 -1.52 25.00 -24.79
N ALA A 126 -1.00 24.38 -23.72
CA ALA A 126 0.12 24.87 -22.91
C ALA A 126 1.52 24.38 -23.38
N THR A 127 1.57 23.51 -24.39
CA THR A 127 2.79 22.94 -25.00
C THR A 127 3.80 24.04 -25.35
N GLY A 128 5.04 23.91 -24.87
CA GLY A 128 6.13 24.85 -25.18
C GLY A 128 6.02 26.21 -24.46
N GLY A 129 5.16 26.34 -23.44
CA GLY A 129 4.86 27.59 -22.72
C GLY A 129 6.07 28.51 -22.43
N GLY A 130 5.98 29.78 -22.82
CA GLY A 130 7.04 30.78 -22.63
C GLY A 130 8.13 30.78 -23.71
N GLU A 131 8.24 29.73 -24.53
CA GLU A 131 9.00 29.73 -25.79
C GLU A 131 8.06 29.85 -27.00
N GLU A 132 7.00 29.03 -27.06
CA GLU A 132 5.94 29.22 -28.05
C GLU A 132 5.04 30.41 -27.68
N SER A 133 4.90 31.32 -28.64
CA SER A 133 4.11 32.55 -28.57
C SER A 133 2.59 32.34 -28.50
N ALA A 134 2.09 31.22 -29.03
CA ALA A 134 0.68 30.84 -29.00
C ALA A 134 0.30 30.13 -27.68
N ALA A 135 1.27 29.62 -26.93
CA ALA A 135 1.00 28.73 -25.81
C ALA A 135 0.20 29.39 -24.66
N GLY A 136 -0.78 28.66 -24.16
CA GLY A 136 -1.46 28.93 -22.91
C GLY A 136 -0.55 28.68 -21.70
N THR A 137 -1.15 28.66 -20.52
CA THR A 137 -0.42 28.53 -19.25
C THR A 137 -0.88 27.30 -18.48
N ILE A 138 0.00 26.74 -17.64
CA ILE A 138 -0.34 25.70 -16.67
C ILE A 138 -1.55 26.15 -15.79
N ALA A 139 -1.63 27.46 -15.49
CA ALA A 139 -2.76 28.04 -14.78
C ALA A 139 -4.08 28.09 -15.58
N SER A 140 -4.06 28.38 -16.89
CA SER A 140 -5.27 28.35 -17.73
C SER A 140 -5.72 26.92 -18.04
N ALA A 141 -4.79 25.96 -18.12
CA ALA A 141 -5.10 24.53 -18.13
C ALA A 141 -5.75 24.08 -16.80
N ALA A 142 -5.18 24.45 -15.64
CA ALA A 142 -5.79 24.18 -14.34
C ALA A 142 -7.22 24.75 -14.21
N ASN A 143 -7.43 26.00 -14.64
CA ASN A 143 -8.76 26.63 -14.63
C ASN A 143 -9.76 25.94 -15.58
N TYR A 144 -9.29 25.33 -16.67
CA TYR A 144 -10.14 24.53 -17.56
C TYR A 144 -10.66 23.27 -16.87
N TRP A 145 -9.78 22.50 -16.21
CA TRP A 145 -10.17 21.32 -15.44
C TRP A 145 -11.18 21.65 -14.33
N VAL A 146 -11.00 22.78 -13.62
CA VAL A 146 -11.98 23.28 -12.64
C VAL A 146 -13.33 23.63 -13.32
N ALA A 147 -13.29 24.22 -14.50
CA ALA A 147 -14.49 24.62 -15.26
C ALA A 147 -15.24 23.44 -15.93
N ILE A 148 -14.66 22.24 -15.98
CA ILE A 148 -15.31 21.00 -16.49
C ILE A 148 -15.43 19.91 -15.41
N ALA A 149 -15.28 20.27 -14.13
CA ALA A 149 -15.21 19.31 -13.02
C ALA A 149 -16.48 18.45 -12.85
N GLY A 150 -17.61 18.79 -13.47
CA GLY A 150 -18.83 17.98 -13.49
C GLY A 150 -18.73 16.76 -14.41
N ALA A 151 -17.86 16.77 -15.42
CA ALA A 151 -17.53 15.59 -16.23
C ALA A 151 -16.51 14.65 -15.56
N LEU A 152 -15.77 15.14 -14.56
CA LEU A 152 -14.64 14.45 -13.94
C LEU A 152 -15.01 13.78 -12.60
N ARG A 153 -15.69 14.49 -11.69
CA ARG A 153 -16.01 13.96 -10.36
C ARG A 153 -16.83 12.66 -10.44
N GLY A 154 -16.43 11.64 -9.70
CA GLY A 154 -17.00 10.29 -9.77
C GLY A 154 -16.44 9.43 -10.92
N GLN A 155 -15.36 9.87 -11.58
CA GLN A 155 -14.62 9.12 -12.60
C GLN A 155 -13.17 8.80 -12.17
N GLU A 156 -12.83 9.01 -10.89
CA GLU A 156 -11.49 8.83 -10.34
C GLU A 156 -10.93 7.41 -10.55
N ASP A 157 -11.78 6.38 -10.65
CA ASP A 157 -11.41 4.98 -10.95
C ASP A 157 -11.02 4.74 -12.43
N TYR A 158 -11.23 5.74 -13.30
CA TYR A 158 -11.17 5.58 -14.76
C TYR A 158 -10.38 6.70 -15.47
N VAL A 159 -10.13 7.82 -14.78
CA VAL A 159 -9.57 9.06 -15.32
C VAL A 159 -8.36 9.51 -14.53
N ILE A 160 -7.30 9.89 -15.24
CA ILE A 160 -6.10 10.53 -14.70
C ILE A 160 -5.97 11.90 -15.37
N ILE A 161 -5.78 12.95 -14.58
CA ILE A 161 -5.73 14.33 -15.09
C ILE A 161 -4.27 14.73 -15.30
N ASN A 162 -3.85 14.78 -16.55
CA ASN A 162 -2.54 15.26 -16.96
C ASN A 162 -2.63 16.77 -17.15
N ILE A 163 -2.00 17.54 -16.24
CA ILE A 163 -2.41 18.94 -15.99
C ILE A 163 -2.29 19.81 -17.26
N ALA A 164 -1.20 19.64 -18.01
CA ALA A 164 -0.87 20.33 -19.25
C ALA A 164 0.15 19.48 -20.02
N ASN A 165 0.03 19.40 -21.35
CA ASN A 165 1.02 18.75 -22.22
C ASN A 165 2.30 19.59 -22.32
N GLU A 166 3.46 18.92 -22.34
CA GLU A 166 4.79 19.51 -22.59
C GLU A 166 4.99 20.93 -22.01
N PRO A 167 4.69 21.14 -20.72
CA PRO A 167 4.53 22.46 -20.15
C PRO A 167 5.88 23.11 -19.89
N VAL A 168 6.03 24.36 -20.35
CA VAL A 168 7.27 25.15 -20.30
C VAL A 168 8.28 24.73 -21.38
N GLY A 169 8.55 25.65 -22.31
CA GLY A 169 9.55 25.48 -23.38
C GLY A 169 10.99 25.66 -22.89
N ASN A 170 11.94 25.74 -23.83
CA ASN A 170 13.36 25.87 -23.50
C ASN A 170 13.70 27.25 -22.95
N ASN A 171 14.85 27.33 -22.25
CA ASN A 171 15.46 28.57 -21.74
C ASN A 171 14.63 29.35 -20.71
N GLN A 172 13.53 28.77 -20.23
CA GLN A 172 12.70 29.34 -19.15
C GLN A 172 13.34 29.07 -17.78
N PRO A 173 13.08 29.91 -16.75
CA PRO A 173 13.55 29.62 -15.41
C PRO A 173 12.83 28.39 -14.83
N SER A 174 13.57 27.46 -14.24
CA SER A 174 13.04 26.25 -13.60
C SER A 174 11.93 26.52 -12.57
N SER A 175 11.98 27.68 -11.91
CA SER A 175 10.97 28.16 -10.98
C SER A 175 9.59 28.42 -11.61
N MET A 176 9.48 28.52 -12.95
CA MET A 176 8.20 28.54 -13.66
C MET A 176 7.52 27.17 -13.56
N TRP A 177 8.13 26.12 -14.11
CA TRP A 177 7.60 24.74 -14.05
C TRP A 177 7.32 24.30 -12.62
N ILE A 178 8.23 24.60 -11.67
CA ILE A 178 8.06 24.25 -10.26
C ILE A 178 6.85 24.97 -9.62
N ASN A 179 6.77 26.31 -9.70
CA ASN A 179 5.74 27.04 -8.95
C ASN A 179 4.36 26.98 -9.61
N ASP A 180 4.31 26.93 -10.95
CA ASP A 180 3.04 26.93 -11.67
C ASP A 180 2.34 25.58 -11.54
N HIS A 181 3.06 24.45 -11.58
CA HIS A 181 2.48 23.15 -11.26
C HIS A 181 2.04 23.03 -9.80
N ARG A 182 2.83 23.54 -8.84
CA ARG A 182 2.41 23.56 -7.43
C ARG A 182 1.13 24.38 -7.23
N SER A 183 1.00 25.50 -7.94
CA SER A 183 -0.19 26.35 -7.92
C SER A 183 -1.38 25.66 -8.61
N ALA A 184 -1.17 24.96 -9.71
CA ALA A 184 -2.19 24.19 -10.42
C ALA A 184 -2.70 22.99 -9.60
N ILE A 185 -1.81 22.18 -9.03
CA ILE A 185 -2.16 21.08 -8.11
C ILE A 185 -3.04 21.62 -6.97
N GLN A 186 -2.63 22.70 -6.30
CA GLN A 186 -3.43 23.35 -5.26
C GLN A 186 -4.78 23.86 -5.79
N THR A 187 -4.84 24.37 -7.02
CA THR A 187 -6.10 24.81 -7.66
C THR A 187 -7.05 23.65 -7.90
N LEU A 188 -6.56 22.50 -8.39
CA LEU A 188 -7.36 21.30 -8.62
C LEU A 188 -7.85 20.66 -7.30
N ARG A 189 -7.00 20.61 -6.26
CA ARG A 189 -7.39 20.13 -4.93
C ARG A 189 -8.38 21.07 -4.23
N ASN A 190 -8.20 22.40 -4.35
CA ASN A 190 -9.18 23.38 -3.85
C ASN A 190 -10.53 23.30 -4.60
N ALA A 191 -10.53 22.86 -5.86
CA ALA A 191 -11.74 22.53 -6.60
C ALA A 191 -12.33 21.14 -6.27
N GLY A 192 -11.75 20.39 -5.33
CA GLY A 192 -12.25 19.08 -4.90
C GLY A 192 -12.16 18.00 -5.98
N LEU A 193 -11.11 18.04 -6.81
CA LEU A 193 -10.75 16.92 -7.70
C LEU A 193 -9.72 16.04 -6.98
N THR A 194 -10.07 14.78 -6.71
CA THR A 194 -9.25 13.80 -5.97
C THR A 194 -8.47 12.81 -6.86
N HIS A 195 -8.65 12.91 -8.18
CA HIS A 195 -7.99 12.11 -9.21
C HIS A 195 -6.46 12.10 -9.06
N THR A 196 -5.78 11.05 -9.53
CA THR A 196 -4.32 11.14 -9.75
C THR A 196 -4.02 12.25 -10.75
N LEU A 197 -3.05 13.11 -10.39
CA LEU A 197 -2.56 14.18 -11.25
C LEU A 197 -1.26 13.74 -11.92
N MET A 198 -1.16 13.89 -13.24
CA MET A 198 0.06 13.62 -14.00
C MET A 198 0.70 14.95 -14.42
N VAL A 199 1.96 15.14 -14.05
CA VAL A 199 2.76 16.32 -14.41
C VAL A 199 3.77 15.93 -15.48
N ASP A 200 3.66 16.55 -16.66
CA ASP A 200 4.65 16.40 -17.73
C ASP A 200 5.88 17.27 -17.45
N ALA A 201 7.03 16.83 -17.92
CA ALA A 201 8.30 17.49 -17.71
C ALA A 201 8.44 18.81 -18.50
N PRO A 202 9.37 19.71 -18.09
CA PRO A 202 9.68 20.91 -18.86
C PRO A 202 10.50 20.60 -20.12
N ASN A 203 10.87 21.66 -20.83
CA ASN A 203 11.71 21.61 -22.03
C ASN A 203 11.02 20.81 -23.15
N TRP A 204 9.75 21.11 -23.39
CA TRP A 204 8.88 20.36 -24.31
C TRP A 204 8.80 18.87 -23.91
N GLY A 205 8.48 18.59 -22.65
CA GLY A 205 8.36 17.22 -22.12
C GLY A 205 9.68 16.46 -21.93
N GLN A 206 10.80 16.88 -22.54
CA GLN A 206 12.03 16.09 -22.60
C GLN A 206 12.98 16.25 -21.41
N ASP A 207 12.81 17.26 -20.55
CA ASP A 207 13.63 17.50 -19.33
C ASP A 207 15.16 17.46 -19.52
N TRP A 208 15.66 17.95 -20.66
CA TRP A 208 17.09 17.80 -21.01
C TRP A 208 18.05 18.57 -20.08
N ASP A 209 17.57 19.58 -19.35
CA ASP A 209 18.31 20.29 -18.30
C ASP A 209 18.06 19.72 -16.88
N SER A 210 17.27 18.65 -16.79
CA SER A 210 16.96 17.89 -15.58
C SER A 210 16.17 18.67 -14.51
N VAL A 211 15.37 19.66 -14.88
CA VAL A 211 14.54 20.41 -13.92
C VAL A 211 13.50 19.53 -13.22
N MET A 212 12.78 18.66 -13.91
CA MET A 212 11.89 17.69 -13.28
C MET A 212 12.69 16.65 -12.48
N LEU A 213 13.74 16.08 -13.07
CA LEU A 213 14.60 15.06 -12.46
C LEU A 213 15.29 15.50 -11.16
N ASN A 214 15.42 16.82 -10.92
CA ASN A 214 15.95 17.35 -9.65
C ASN A 214 14.87 17.86 -8.69
N ASN A 215 13.62 18.08 -9.12
CA ASN A 215 12.62 18.85 -8.35
C ASN A 215 11.23 18.20 -8.25
N ALA A 216 10.98 16.99 -8.78
CA ALA A 216 9.63 16.40 -8.81
C ALA A 216 9.00 16.27 -7.41
N SER A 217 9.75 15.86 -6.38
CA SER A 217 9.26 15.83 -4.98
C SER A 217 8.81 17.21 -4.47
N GLN A 218 9.43 18.31 -4.92
CA GLN A 218 9.00 19.67 -4.55
C GLN A 218 7.65 20.03 -5.18
N VAL A 219 7.38 19.55 -6.40
CA VAL A 219 6.08 19.70 -7.06
C VAL A 219 5.02 18.81 -6.40
N ALA A 220 5.33 17.53 -6.19
CA ALA A 220 4.43 16.57 -5.54
C ALA A 220 4.01 17.01 -4.12
N SER A 221 4.91 17.63 -3.34
CA SER A 221 4.60 18.13 -1.99
C SER A 221 3.59 19.29 -1.92
N ALA A 222 3.12 19.81 -3.06
CA ALA A 222 1.97 20.72 -3.10
C ALA A 222 0.60 19.99 -3.14
N ASP A 223 0.60 18.67 -3.32
CA ASP A 223 -0.60 17.84 -3.37
C ASP A 223 -1.05 17.40 -1.96
N SER A 224 -2.13 18.00 -1.47
CA SER A 224 -2.74 17.62 -0.18
C SER A 224 -3.36 16.22 -0.15
N ALA A 225 -3.49 15.54 -1.31
CA ALA A 225 -3.91 14.15 -1.41
C ALA A 225 -2.73 13.17 -1.59
N ASN A 226 -1.49 13.66 -1.74
CA ASN A 226 -0.31 12.87 -2.08
C ASN A 226 -0.53 11.92 -3.29
N ASN A 227 -1.29 12.35 -4.30
CA ASN A 227 -1.76 11.54 -5.43
C ASN A 227 -1.33 12.19 -6.76
N THR A 228 -0.01 12.33 -6.93
CA THR A 228 0.63 12.96 -8.08
C THR A 228 1.72 12.05 -8.65
N MET A 229 1.76 11.92 -9.97
CA MET A 229 2.73 11.15 -10.76
C MET A 229 3.36 12.01 -11.86
N PHE A 230 4.45 11.55 -12.47
CA PHE A 230 5.25 12.33 -13.41
C PHE A 230 5.43 11.63 -14.75
N SER A 231 5.62 12.42 -15.80
CA SER A 231 5.69 11.99 -17.19
C SER A 231 6.84 12.69 -17.90
N VAL A 232 7.68 11.92 -18.58
CA VAL A 232 8.77 12.42 -19.43
C VAL A 232 8.53 11.97 -20.87
N HIS A 233 8.76 12.85 -21.83
CA HIS A 233 8.61 12.55 -23.25
C HIS A 233 9.98 12.19 -23.81
N MET A 234 10.12 10.96 -24.31
CA MET A 234 11.41 10.41 -24.70
C MET A 234 11.59 10.41 -26.22
N TYR A 235 11.95 11.58 -26.74
CA TYR A 235 12.30 11.81 -28.14
C TYR A 235 13.84 11.90 -28.32
N GLU A 236 14.36 12.82 -29.15
CA GLU A 236 15.75 12.86 -29.60
C GLU A 236 16.79 13.24 -28.53
N VAL A 237 16.37 13.59 -27.32
CA VAL A 237 17.26 13.65 -26.13
C VAL A 237 17.66 12.24 -25.66
N TYR A 238 16.81 11.24 -25.88
CA TYR A 238 16.93 9.88 -25.33
C TYR A 238 17.43 8.86 -26.37
N GLN A 239 18.56 9.22 -27.00
CA GLN A 239 19.09 8.56 -28.20
C GLN A 239 19.59 7.12 -28.05
N ASN A 240 19.67 6.57 -26.83
CA ASN A 240 20.18 5.23 -26.57
C ASN A 240 19.75 4.69 -25.20
N ARG A 241 19.85 3.37 -25.04
CA ARG A 241 19.64 2.64 -23.78
C ARG A 241 20.14 3.35 -22.53
N SER A 242 21.37 3.86 -22.53
CA SER A 242 21.99 4.41 -21.33
C SER A 242 21.39 5.76 -20.92
N SER A 243 20.97 6.64 -21.85
CA SER A 243 20.30 7.89 -21.45
C SER A 243 18.87 7.64 -20.93
N VAL A 244 18.13 6.73 -21.57
CA VAL A 244 16.81 6.25 -21.10
C VAL A 244 16.92 5.66 -19.69
N GLU A 245 17.83 4.70 -19.49
CA GLU A 245 17.99 3.96 -18.23
C GLU A 245 18.54 4.83 -17.10
N ASN A 246 19.52 5.70 -17.38
CA ASN A 246 20.04 6.65 -16.39
C ASN A 246 18.95 7.62 -15.92
N TYR A 247 18.11 8.15 -16.81
CA TYR A 247 17.03 9.06 -16.42
C TYR A 247 15.98 8.36 -15.56
N VAL A 248 15.46 7.21 -16.01
CA VAL A 248 14.43 6.44 -15.28
C VAL A 248 14.96 5.98 -13.91
N SER A 249 16.16 5.40 -13.86
CA SER A 249 16.73 4.95 -12.59
C SER A 249 17.04 6.10 -11.63
N SER A 250 17.55 7.24 -12.13
CA SER A 250 17.83 8.42 -11.30
C SER A 250 16.55 9.04 -10.76
N PHE A 251 15.50 9.17 -11.57
CA PHE A 251 14.21 9.71 -11.13
C PHE A 251 13.58 8.85 -10.04
N LEU A 252 13.42 7.55 -10.31
CA LEU A 252 12.75 6.63 -9.40
C LEU A 252 13.51 6.52 -8.07
N SER A 253 14.85 6.52 -8.10
CA SER A 253 15.68 6.44 -6.88
C SER A 253 15.81 7.76 -6.11
N SER A 254 15.75 8.91 -6.78
CA SER A 254 15.87 10.23 -6.13
C SER A 254 14.55 10.74 -5.54
N HIS A 255 13.42 10.31 -6.10
CA HIS A 255 12.10 10.86 -5.76
C HIS A 255 11.13 9.87 -5.12
N ASN A 256 11.25 8.56 -5.38
CA ASN A 256 10.27 7.53 -4.98
C ASN A 256 8.81 7.92 -5.35
N LEU A 257 8.63 8.38 -6.58
CA LEU A 257 7.35 8.79 -7.17
C LEU A 257 7.15 8.06 -8.52
N PRO A 258 5.91 7.84 -8.99
CA PRO A 258 5.71 7.09 -10.22
C PRO A 258 6.10 7.92 -11.45
N LEU A 259 6.89 7.30 -12.33
CA LEU A 259 7.26 7.85 -13.64
C LEU A 259 6.55 7.06 -14.76
N ILE A 260 6.32 7.72 -15.88
CA ILE A 260 5.84 7.15 -17.14
C ILE A 260 6.57 7.85 -18.30
N VAL A 261 6.79 7.13 -19.39
CA VAL A 261 7.11 7.75 -20.69
C VAL A 261 5.81 8.14 -21.38
N GLY A 262 5.37 9.40 -21.21
CA GLY A 262 4.06 9.88 -21.66
C GLY A 262 3.92 9.99 -23.17
N GLU A 263 5.04 10.26 -23.84
CA GLU A 263 5.18 10.22 -25.29
C GLU A 263 6.55 9.70 -25.70
N PHE A 264 6.58 9.01 -26.84
CA PHE A 264 7.77 8.66 -27.61
C PHE A 264 7.36 8.18 -29.00
N GLY A 265 8.32 8.14 -29.92
CA GLY A 265 8.14 7.74 -31.32
C GLY A 265 9.27 6.83 -31.82
N ALA A 266 9.21 6.43 -33.09
CA ALA A 266 10.34 5.79 -33.79
C ALA A 266 11.39 6.82 -34.27
N ASP A 267 10.93 8.05 -34.51
CA ASP A 267 11.74 9.22 -34.83
C ASP A 267 11.10 10.47 -34.18
N HIS A 268 11.83 11.59 -34.19
CA HIS A 268 11.25 12.90 -33.94
C HIS A 268 11.99 13.96 -34.76
N GLN A 269 11.24 14.72 -35.55
CA GLN A 269 11.76 15.76 -36.46
C GLN A 269 12.85 15.24 -37.43
N GLY A 270 12.80 13.95 -37.78
CA GLY A 270 13.78 13.28 -38.63
C GLY A 270 15.02 12.70 -37.91
N ASN A 271 15.13 12.84 -36.60
CA ASN A 271 16.14 12.16 -35.78
C ASN A 271 15.59 10.82 -35.28
N ALA A 272 16.41 9.75 -35.29
CA ALA A 272 15.98 8.44 -34.78
C ALA A 272 15.87 8.43 -33.25
N VAL A 273 14.85 7.75 -32.73
CA VAL A 273 14.59 7.60 -31.29
C VAL A 273 14.70 6.11 -30.91
N ASP A 274 15.36 5.79 -29.80
CA ASP A 274 15.59 4.41 -29.35
C ASP A 274 14.35 3.83 -28.63
N ALA A 275 13.26 3.70 -29.37
CA ALA A 275 11.99 3.15 -28.91
C ALA A 275 12.12 1.71 -28.36
N ASP A 276 13.09 0.95 -28.86
CA ASP A 276 13.42 -0.40 -28.37
C ASP A 276 13.93 -0.34 -26.93
N SER A 277 14.88 0.54 -26.66
CA SER A 277 15.37 0.80 -25.31
C SER A 277 14.31 1.38 -24.40
N ILE A 278 13.49 2.33 -24.88
CA ILE A 278 12.39 2.93 -24.10
C ILE A 278 11.42 1.85 -23.61
N MET A 279 10.90 1.00 -24.51
CA MET A 279 10.02 -0.10 -24.12
C MET A 279 10.72 -1.15 -23.25
N ALA A 280 12.02 -1.38 -23.43
CA ALA A 280 12.79 -2.31 -22.61
C ALA A 280 13.11 -1.78 -21.19
N VAL A 281 13.39 -0.49 -21.03
CA VAL A 281 13.54 0.16 -19.71
C VAL A 281 12.19 0.19 -19.00
N ALA A 282 11.11 0.53 -19.72
CA ALA A 282 9.77 0.57 -19.16
C ALA A 282 9.25 -0.80 -18.68
N GLN A 283 9.72 -1.91 -19.28
CA GLN A 283 9.53 -3.25 -18.72
C GLN A 283 10.39 -3.50 -17.49
N GLN A 284 11.72 -3.27 -17.59
CA GLN A 284 12.65 -3.58 -16.51
C GLN A 284 12.36 -2.81 -15.20
N TYR A 285 11.95 -1.56 -15.29
CA TYR A 285 11.63 -0.70 -14.14
C TYR A 285 10.11 -0.67 -13.82
N ASN A 286 9.32 -1.50 -14.51
CA ASN A 286 7.86 -1.62 -14.32
C ASN A 286 7.08 -0.29 -14.43
N ILE A 287 7.57 0.67 -15.23
CA ILE A 287 6.91 1.98 -15.45
C ILE A 287 5.99 1.96 -16.68
N GLY A 288 5.07 2.92 -16.74
CA GLY A 288 4.17 3.10 -17.87
C GLY A 288 4.86 3.63 -19.14
N TYR A 289 4.29 3.33 -20.31
CA TYR A 289 4.59 4.04 -21.56
C TYR A 289 3.33 4.26 -22.40
N ILE A 290 3.30 5.36 -23.15
CA ILE A 290 2.24 5.67 -24.12
C ILE A 290 2.91 6.19 -25.41
N GLY A 291 2.64 5.54 -26.55
CA GLY A 291 3.24 5.92 -27.83
C GLY A 291 2.50 7.05 -28.54
N TRP A 292 3.22 7.95 -29.20
CA TRP A 292 2.64 9.01 -30.04
C TRP A 292 2.64 8.58 -31.52
N SER A 293 1.53 8.62 -32.26
CA SER A 293 0.12 8.77 -31.85
C SER A 293 -0.80 8.04 -32.85
N TRP A 294 -2.09 7.86 -32.53
CA TRP A 294 -2.97 6.94 -33.27
C TRP A 294 -3.01 7.21 -34.78
N SER A 295 -3.34 8.43 -35.21
CA SER A 295 -3.25 8.91 -36.59
C SER A 295 -3.48 10.44 -36.63
N GLY A 296 -3.11 11.09 -37.72
CA GLY A 296 -3.41 12.50 -37.98
C GLY A 296 -2.23 13.46 -37.75
N ASN A 297 -1.00 12.96 -37.72
CA ASN A 297 0.18 13.81 -37.61
C ASN A 297 0.41 14.62 -38.90
N GLY A 298 0.84 15.88 -38.76
CA GLY A 298 1.17 16.74 -39.90
C GLY A 298 2.43 16.31 -40.65
N ASP A 299 2.66 16.89 -41.85
CA ASP A 299 3.71 16.48 -42.80
C ASP A 299 5.12 16.26 -42.20
N CYS A 300 5.49 17.02 -41.16
CA CYS A 300 6.75 16.88 -40.42
C CYS A 300 6.96 15.50 -39.78
N CYS A 301 5.86 14.85 -39.43
CA CYS A 301 5.75 13.92 -38.32
C CYS A 301 4.83 12.73 -38.67
N THR A 302 4.43 12.60 -39.94
CA THR A 302 3.58 11.51 -40.47
C THR A 302 4.14 10.10 -40.23
N ALA A 303 5.44 9.96 -39.96
CA ALA A 303 6.06 8.71 -39.53
C ALA A 303 5.55 8.20 -38.16
N LEU A 304 4.99 9.11 -37.34
CA LEU A 304 4.43 8.82 -36.02
C LEU A 304 2.96 8.39 -36.03
N ASP A 305 2.29 8.37 -37.19
CA ASP A 305 0.97 7.74 -37.32
C ASP A 305 1.10 6.23 -37.05
N ILE A 306 0.50 5.76 -35.95
CA ILE A 306 0.44 4.33 -35.59
C ILE A 306 -0.44 3.57 -36.59
N ALA A 307 -1.60 4.12 -36.93
CA ALA A 307 -2.52 3.64 -37.95
C ALA A 307 -2.58 4.64 -39.11
N ASN A 308 -2.46 4.18 -40.36
CA ASN A 308 -2.48 5.06 -41.51
C ASN A 308 -3.92 5.55 -41.78
N ASN A 309 -4.16 6.86 -41.72
CA ASN A 309 -5.48 7.47 -41.97
C ASN A 309 -6.58 6.86 -41.07
N PHE A 310 -6.32 6.77 -39.77
CA PHE A 310 -7.21 6.20 -38.73
C PHE A 310 -7.62 4.72 -38.93
N ASN A 311 -7.11 4.02 -39.94
CA ASN A 311 -7.51 2.66 -40.30
C ASN A 311 -6.80 1.59 -39.43
N PRO A 312 -7.49 0.89 -38.51
CA PRO A 312 -6.86 -0.11 -37.64
C PRO A 312 -6.31 -1.34 -38.40
N SER A 313 -6.79 -1.59 -39.62
CA SER A 313 -6.28 -2.68 -40.47
C SER A 313 -4.99 -2.31 -41.22
N SER A 314 -4.45 -1.10 -41.01
CA SER A 314 -3.33 -0.54 -41.76
C SER A 314 -2.34 0.17 -40.84
N LEU A 315 -1.72 -0.57 -39.92
CA LEU A 315 -0.63 -0.04 -39.07
C LEU A 315 0.59 0.40 -39.90
N SER A 316 1.30 1.43 -39.43
CA SER A 316 2.59 1.83 -39.99
C SER A 316 3.73 0.94 -39.48
N SER A 317 4.96 1.18 -39.96
CA SER A 317 6.17 0.57 -39.40
C SER A 317 6.30 0.84 -37.89
N TRP A 318 6.00 2.07 -37.46
CA TRP A 318 6.01 2.47 -36.05
C TRP A 318 4.88 1.82 -35.27
N GLY A 319 3.64 1.91 -35.75
CA GLY A 319 2.49 1.32 -35.05
C GLY A 319 2.60 -0.19 -34.89
N ASN A 320 3.08 -0.89 -35.92
CA ASN A 320 3.36 -2.32 -35.82
C ASN A 320 4.50 -2.62 -34.83
N ARG A 321 5.50 -1.75 -34.71
CA ARG A 321 6.59 -1.90 -33.72
C ARG A 321 6.09 -1.69 -32.30
N LEU A 322 5.33 -0.63 -32.04
CA LEU A 322 4.78 -0.30 -30.72
C LEU A 322 3.79 -1.37 -30.23
N ILE A 323 2.91 -1.84 -31.12
CA ILE A 323 1.84 -2.78 -30.74
C ILE A 323 2.37 -4.22 -30.70
N ASN A 324 2.95 -4.71 -31.80
CA ASN A 324 3.25 -6.14 -32.01
C ASN A 324 4.73 -6.52 -31.81
N GLY A 325 5.61 -5.55 -31.59
CA GLY A 325 7.05 -5.81 -31.39
C GLY A 325 7.39 -6.25 -29.96
N THR A 326 8.65 -6.63 -29.73
CA THR A 326 9.16 -7.02 -28.40
C THR A 326 8.91 -5.91 -27.37
N ASN A 327 8.42 -6.28 -26.18
CA ASN A 327 7.97 -5.38 -25.11
C ASN A 327 6.78 -4.47 -25.48
N GLY A 328 6.18 -4.69 -26.65
CA GLY A 328 5.04 -3.93 -27.19
C GLY A 328 3.71 -4.22 -26.50
N ILE A 329 2.72 -3.38 -26.81
CA ILE A 329 1.43 -3.32 -26.12
C ILE A 329 0.73 -4.68 -26.09
N SER A 330 0.61 -5.37 -27.23
CA SER A 330 -0.15 -6.63 -27.33
C SER A 330 0.47 -7.79 -26.55
N SER A 331 1.72 -7.64 -26.12
CA SER A 331 2.49 -8.66 -25.39
C SER A 331 2.66 -8.37 -23.89
N THR A 332 2.32 -7.16 -23.43
CA THR A 332 2.63 -6.70 -22.07
C THR A 332 1.56 -5.86 -21.39
N SER A 333 0.46 -5.56 -22.07
CA SER A 333 -0.67 -4.82 -21.51
C SER A 333 -1.54 -5.69 -20.59
N VAL A 334 -1.89 -5.16 -19.42
CA VAL A 334 -2.83 -5.77 -18.47
C VAL A 334 -3.94 -4.76 -18.19
N ARG A 335 -5.21 -5.17 -18.35
CA ARG A 335 -6.37 -4.31 -18.11
C ARG A 335 -6.49 -3.94 -16.63
N ALA A 336 -6.82 -2.68 -16.33
CA ALA A 336 -7.11 -2.23 -14.97
C ALA A 336 -8.26 -3.04 -14.36
N THR A 337 -8.10 -3.47 -13.10
CA THR A 337 -9.01 -4.42 -12.44
C THR A 337 -10.39 -3.85 -12.16
N VAL A 338 -10.52 -2.51 -12.15
CA VAL A 338 -11.79 -1.76 -12.12
C VAL A 338 -12.77 -2.16 -13.24
N TYR A 339 -12.26 -2.71 -14.35
CA TYR A 339 -13.08 -3.23 -15.45
C TYR A 339 -13.38 -4.74 -15.36
N GLY A 340 -13.01 -5.38 -14.25
CA GLY A 340 -13.25 -6.79 -13.93
C GLY A 340 -11.99 -7.53 -13.51
N GLY A 341 -11.99 -8.10 -12.30
CA GLY A 341 -10.91 -8.96 -11.81
C GLY A 341 -10.88 -10.31 -12.55
N GLY A 342 -9.86 -10.53 -13.38
CA GLY A 342 -9.69 -11.76 -14.14
C GLY A 342 -8.28 -11.90 -14.71
N THR A 343 -7.62 -13.02 -14.38
CA THR A 343 -6.20 -13.29 -14.62
C THR A 343 -5.80 -13.46 -16.09
N GLY A 344 -4.60 -13.00 -16.45
CA GLY A 344 -3.78 -13.51 -17.54
C GLY A 344 -2.32 -13.55 -17.06
N SER A 345 -1.74 -14.71 -16.71
CA SER A 345 -1.31 -15.81 -17.60
C SER A 345 -0.16 -15.43 -18.51
N SER A 346 1.07 -15.63 -18.03
CA SER A 346 2.31 -15.50 -18.80
C SER A 346 2.35 -16.50 -19.98
N SER A 347 2.83 -16.05 -21.13
CA SER A 347 3.05 -16.92 -22.29
C SER A 347 4.31 -17.79 -22.09
N SER A 348 4.17 -19.11 -22.25
CA SER A 348 5.30 -20.04 -22.25
C SER A 348 5.57 -20.56 -23.67
N SER A 349 6.77 -20.29 -24.17
CA SER A 349 7.22 -20.69 -25.50
C SER A 349 8.26 -21.80 -25.41
N SER A 350 7.81 -23.05 -25.38
CA SER A 350 8.69 -24.22 -25.49
C SER A 350 9.03 -24.52 -26.95
N SER A 351 10.33 -24.48 -27.28
CA SER A 351 10.86 -24.94 -28.57
C SER A 351 11.48 -26.33 -28.42
N SER A 352 11.32 -27.17 -29.44
CA SER A 352 11.43 -28.63 -29.28
C SER A 352 12.73 -29.24 -29.82
N SER A 353 13.40 -29.99 -28.94
CA SER A 353 14.16 -31.22 -29.21
C SER A 353 15.20 -31.27 -30.33
N SER A 354 16.43 -31.66 -29.97
CA SER A 354 17.14 -32.72 -30.72
C SER A 354 18.19 -33.44 -29.88
N SER A 355 18.03 -34.75 -29.73
CA SER A 355 19.06 -35.70 -29.30
C SER A 355 18.83 -37.01 -30.05
N SER A 356 19.90 -37.72 -30.43
CA SER A 356 19.83 -38.77 -31.45
C SER A 356 20.58 -40.05 -31.07
N SER A 357 19.88 -41.19 -31.26
CA SER A 357 20.35 -42.57 -31.10
C SER A 357 20.70 -43.00 -29.64
N SER A 358 20.53 -44.26 -29.24
CA SER A 358 20.50 -45.50 -30.03
C SER A 358 19.62 -46.63 -29.45
N SER A 359 19.33 -47.63 -30.30
CA SER A 359 18.87 -49.03 -30.07
C SER A 359 18.76 -49.56 -28.62
N SER A 360 17.78 -50.41 -28.22
CA SER A 360 17.10 -51.52 -28.94
C SER A 360 15.86 -52.00 -28.14
N SER A 361 14.91 -52.85 -28.58
CA SER A 361 14.38 -53.26 -29.90
C SER A 361 13.27 -54.34 -29.75
N SER A 362 12.24 -54.35 -30.61
CA SER A 362 11.20 -55.41 -30.80
C SER A 362 10.23 -55.69 -29.63
N SER A 363 8.91 -55.85 -29.82
CA SER A 363 8.22 -56.57 -30.92
C SER A 363 6.84 -55.99 -31.32
N SER A 364 6.28 -56.51 -32.41
CA SER A 364 5.00 -56.17 -33.06
C SER A 364 3.74 -56.48 -32.21
N SER A 365 2.51 -55.99 -32.49
CA SER A 365 1.84 -55.97 -33.81
C SER A 365 0.58 -55.08 -33.91
N SER A 366 0.32 -54.57 -35.13
CA SER A 366 -0.99 -54.40 -35.82
C SER A 366 -2.18 -53.63 -35.20
N SER A 367 -2.48 -52.47 -35.81
CA SER A 367 -3.81 -51.98 -36.29
C SER A 367 -5.11 -52.53 -35.65
N SER A 368 -6.11 -51.70 -35.30
CA SER A 368 -6.84 -50.83 -36.25
C SER A 368 -7.69 -49.73 -35.57
N SER A 369 -8.18 -48.78 -36.36
CA SER A 369 -9.01 -47.62 -35.95
C SER A 369 -10.50 -47.92 -35.75
N SER A 370 -11.15 -47.23 -34.80
CA SER A 370 -12.59 -46.95 -34.79
C SER A 370 -12.87 -45.61 -34.09
N SER A 371 -13.90 -44.87 -34.54
CA SER A 371 -14.11 -43.46 -34.16
C SER A 371 -15.57 -43.15 -33.79
N SER A 372 -15.79 -42.80 -32.51
CA SER A 372 -17.02 -42.22 -31.93
C SER A 372 -16.74 -41.94 -30.45
N GLY A 373 -17.18 -40.86 -29.80
CA GLY A 373 -17.89 -39.66 -30.22
C GLY A 373 -17.88 -38.66 -29.05
N GLY A 374 -18.42 -37.44 -29.22
CA GLY A 374 -18.39 -36.43 -28.14
C GLY A 374 -19.14 -36.91 -26.90
N GLN A 375 -18.45 -37.00 -25.75
CA GLN A 375 -19.05 -37.38 -24.47
C GLN A 375 -19.34 -36.17 -23.60
N CYS A 376 -20.44 -36.22 -22.88
CA CYS A 376 -20.75 -35.31 -21.78
C CYS A 376 -20.33 -35.95 -20.45
N THR A 377 -19.79 -35.17 -19.54
CA THR A 377 -19.40 -35.61 -18.18
C THR A 377 -20.48 -35.22 -17.18
N GLU A 378 -20.89 -36.16 -16.32
CA GLU A 378 -21.79 -35.85 -15.19
C GLU A 378 -21.01 -35.22 -14.03
N MET A 379 -21.51 -34.09 -13.55
CA MET A 379 -20.96 -33.27 -12.47
C MET A 379 -22.04 -33.01 -11.43
N CYS A 380 -21.68 -32.90 -10.16
CA CYS A 380 -22.59 -32.43 -9.12
C CYS A 380 -22.61 -30.90 -9.05
N LYS A 381 -23.77 -30.28 -9.23
CA LYS A 381 -24.01 -28.91 -8.73
C LYS A 381 -24.51 -29.00 -7.29
N TRP A 382 -23.71 -28.53 -6.33
CA TRP A 382 -24.10 -28.46 -4.92
C TRP A 382 -24.76 -27.10 -4.66
N TYR A 383 -26.08 -27.11 -4.42
CA TYR A 383 -26.93 -25.92 -4.28
C TYR A 383 -26.73 -24.87 -5.39
N GLN A 384 -25.95 -23.82 -5.12
CA GLN A 384 -25.62 -22.77 -6.09
C GLN A 384 -24.15 -22.71 -6.50
N ASP A 385 -23.28 -23.50 -5.87
CA ASP A 385 -21.85 -23.60 -6.12
C ASP A 385 -21.53 -24.04 -7.56
N ASP A 386 -20.28 -23.84 -7.98
CA ASP A 386 -19.80 -24.35 -9.26
C ASP A 386 -19.81 -25.89 -9.33
N PRO A 387 -20.09 -26.49 -10.50
CA PRO A 387 -20.22 -27.94 -10.63
C PRO A 387 -18.90 -28.69 -10.38
N ARG A 388 -18.90 -29.61 -9.41
CA ARG A 388 -17.75 -30.47 -9.05
C ARG A 388 -17.91 -31.88 -9.63
N PRO A 389 -16.83 -32.65 -9.84
CA PRO A 389 -16.95 -34.03 -10.32
C PRO A 389 -17.75 -34.93 -9.38
N LEU A 390 -18.40 -35.95 -9.94
CA LEU A 390 -18.89 -37.07 -9.15
C LEU A 390 -17.74 -38.01 -8.79
N CYS A 391 -17.74 -38.51 -7.55
CA CYS A 391 -16.81 -39.56 -7.14
C CYS A 391 -17.10 -40.88 -7.87
N THR A 392 -16.05 -41.61 -8.22
CA THR A 392 -16.10 -42.91 -8.92
C THR A 392 -15.89 -44.09 -7.98
N GLY A 393 -15.14 -43.89 -6.88
CA GLY A 393 -14.89 -44.91 -5.85
C GLY A 393 -15.94 -44.98 -4.75
N GLN A 394 -16.74 -43.91 -4.53
CA GLN A 394 -17.78 -43.86 -3.49
C GLN A 394 -19.05 -43.13 -3.93
N THR A 395 -20.21 -43.63 -3.47
CA THR A 395 -21.53 -43.09 -3.83
C THR A 395 -22.11 -42.09 -2.82
N SER A 396 -21.57 -42.00 -1.61
CA SER A 396 -22.04 -41.08 -0.56
C SER A 396 -20.88 -40.47 0.22
N GLY A 397 -21.03 -39.23 0.67
CA GLY A 397 -19.98 -38.43 1.28
C GLY A 397 -19.29 -37.49 0.29
N TRP A 398 -18.34 -36.71 0.81
CA TRP A 398 -17.36 -35.97 0.02
C TRP A 398 -16.10 -36.82 -0.13
N GLY A 399 -15.40 -36.69 -1.26
CA GLY A 399 -14.18 -37.45 -1.54
C GLY A 399 -13.15 -36.63 -2.31
N TYR A 400 -12.02 -37.27 -2.57
CA TYR A 400 -10.94 -36.68 -3.35
C TYR A 400 -10.37 -37.76 -4.28
N GLU A 401 -10.55 -37.58 -5.58
CA GLU A 401 -10.20 -38.53 -6.62
C GLU A 401 -9.66 -37.78 -7.84
N ASN A 402 -8.65 -38.34 -8.53
CA ASN A 402 -8.04 -37.70 -9.72
C ASN A 402 -7.55 -36.26 -9.46
N ASN A 403 -6.91 -36.03 -8.31
CA ASN A 403 -6.38 -34.74 -7.83
C ASN A 403 -7.42 -33.61 -7.68
N GLN A 404 -8.69 -33.94 -7.44
CA GLN A 404 -9.74 -32.95 -7.20
C GLN A 404 -10.84 -33.46 -6.25
N SER A 405 -11.46 -32.53 -5.52
CA SER A 405 -12.56 -32.84 -4.61
C SER A 405 -13.83 -33.22 -5.38
N CYS A 406 -14.36 -34.40 -5.09
CA CYS A 406 -15.54 -34.97 -5.72
C CYS A 406 -16.69 -35.15 -4.72
N ILE A 407 -17.92 -35.30 -5.22
CA ILE A 407 -19.10 -35.56 -4.40
C ILE A 407 -19.66 -36.95 -4.75
N GLY A 408 -19.95 -37.78 -3.74
CA GLY A 408 -20.64 -39.05 -3.96
C GLY A 408 -22.05 -38.82 -4.52
N ARG A 409 -22.40 -39.52 -5.61
CA ARG A 409 -23.65 -39.30 -6.36
C ARG A 409 -24.90 -39.23 -5.49
N THR A 410 -25.10 -40.18 -4.58
CA THR A 410 -26.27 -40.22 -3.68
C THR A 410 -26.27 -39.05 -2.69
N THR A 411 -25.11 -38.53 -2.27
CA THR A 411 -25.05 -37.27 -1.52
C THR A 411 -25.47 -36.10 -2.39
N CYS A 412 -24.94 -35.99 -3.63
CA CYS A 412 -25.35 -34.95 -4.57
C CYS A 412 -26.87 -34.96 -4.86
N GLU A 413 -27.48 -36.13 -4.96
CA GLU A 413 -28.91 -36.32 -5.23
C GLU A 413 -29.80 -36.14 -3.98
N SER A 414 -29.22 -36.13 -2.77
CA SER A 414 -29.96 -36.02 -1.50
C SER A 414 -30.30 -34.59 -1.05
N GLN A 415 -29.79 -33.57 -1.76
CA GLN A 415 -30.01 -32.16 -1.42
C GLN A 415 -31.43 -31.67 -1.77
N SER A 416 -31.94 -30.68 -1.02
CA SER A 416 -33.23 -30.05 -1.29
C SER A 416 -33.05 -28.63 -1.84
N GLY A 417 -33.19 -28.45 -3.15
CA GLY A 417 -33.03 -27.13 -3.80
C GLY A 417 -32.97 -27.24 -5.32
N SER A 418 -32.32 -26.28 -5.97
CA SER A 418 -32.06 -26.26 -7.41
C SER A 418 -30.71 -26.87 -7.82
N GLY A 419 -30.01 -27.54 -6.89
CA GLY A 419 -28.80 -28.32 -7.17
C GLY A 419 -29.11 -29.80 -7.40
N GLY A 420 -28.14 -30.53 -7.95
CA GLY A 420 -28.25 -31.95 -8.29
C GLY A 420 -27.16 -32.37 -9.27
N VAL A 421 -27.25 -33.60 -9.80
CA VAL A 421 -26.36 -34.03 -10.88
C VAL A 421 -26.77 -33.37 -12.20
N ILE A 422 -25.79 -32.80 -12.91
CA ILE A 422 -25.95 -32.15 -14.20
C ILE A 422 -24.95 -32.74 -15.21
N SER A 423 -25.21 -32.62 -16.51
CA SER A 423 -24.31 -33.08 -17.57
C SER A 423 -23.67 -31.90 -18.29
N SER A 424 -22.33 -31.87 -18.37
CA SER A 424 -21.57 -30.86 -19.11
C SER A 424 -20.99 -31.44 -20.40
N CYS A 425 -21.19 -30.77 -21.53
CA CYS A 425 -20.77 -31.20 -22.87
C CYS A 425 -19.97 -30.08 -23.53
N ASN A 426 -18.79 -30.36 -24.08
CA ASN A 426 -17.96 -29.36 -24.78
C ASN A 426 -18.08 -29.50 -26.31
N SER A 427 -18.14 -28.40 -27.05
CA SER A 427 -18.23 -28.40 -28.53
C SER A 427 -17.90 -27.03 -29.13
N SER A 428 -16.84 -26.97 -29.93
CA SER A 428 -16.44 -25.81 -30.74
C SER A 428 -16.01 -26.27 -32.14
N SER A 429 -16.45 -25.58 -33.19
CA SER A 429 -16.05 -25.87 -34.59
C SER A 429 -16.22 -24.62 -35.46
N SER A 430 -15.23 -24.31 -36.30
CA SER A 430 -15.13 -23.00 -36.97
C SER A 430 -15.49 -23.02 -38.46
N SER A 431 -16.15 -21.92 -38.85
CA SER A 431 -16.47 -21.41 -40.19
C SER A 431 -15.69 -21.87 -41.43
N SER A 432 -16.41 -22.08 -42.54
CA SER A 432 -16.15 -21.42 -43.86
C SER A 432 -17.32 -21.67 -44.84
N SER A 433 -17.39 -20.93 -45.96
CA SER A 433 -18.61 -20.84 -46.81
C SER A 433 -18.31 -20.80 -48.33
N SER A 434 -19.17 -21.45 -49.16
CA SER A 434 -19.19 -21.25 -50.63
C SER A 434 -20.51 -21.67 -51.32
N SER A 435 -21.19 -20.68 -51.92
CA SER A 435 -22.05 -20.69 -53.13
C SER A 435 -22.47 -22.00 -53.85
N SER A 436 -23.71 -22.44 -53.61
CA SER A 436 -24.85 -22.52 -54.58
C SER A 436 -24.71 -23.04 -56.04
N SER A 437 -25.53 -24.05 -56.41
CA SER A 437 -26.40 -24.11 -57.64
C SER A 437 -27.04 -25.52 -57.84
N SER A 438 -28.15 -25.77 -58.56
CA SER A 438 -29.42 -25.00 -58.78
C SER A 438 -30.48 -25.83 -59.56
N SER A 439 -31.74 -25.90 -59.12
CA SER A 439 -32.95 -26.28 -59.93
C SER A 439 -34.22 -25.97 -59.10
N SER A 440 -35.17 -25.09 -59.49
CA SER A 440 -36.13 -25.06 -60.63
C SER A 440 -37.28 -26.08 -60.51
N SER A 441 -38.58 -25.73 -60.54
CA SER A 441 -39.25 -24.41 -60.73
C SER A 441 -40.78 -24.47 -60.48
N SER A 442 -41.48 -23.32 -60.57
CA SER A 442 -42.94 -23.10 -60.80
C SER A 442 -43.95 -23.48 -59.67
N SER A 443 -45.07 -22.75 -59.43
CA SER A 443 -45.54 -21.43 -59.94
C SER A 443 -46.84 -20.94 -59.23
N SER A 444 -46.99 -19.61 -59.02
CA SER A 444 -48.26 -18.80 -58.91
C SER A 444 -49.41 -19.23 -57.96
N SER A 445 -50.18 -18.39 -57.24
CA SER A 445 -50.23 -16.93 -56.93
C SER A 445 -51.29 -16.73 -55.78
N SER A 446 -51.90 -15.60 -55.38
CA SER A 446 -52.05 -14.23 -55.93
C SER A 446 -52.48 -13.17 -54.87
N SER A 447 -52.40 -11.90 -55.28
CA SER A 447 -53.04 -10.64 -54.83
C SER A 447 -54.59 -10.64 -54.67
N SER A 448 -55.30 -9.66 -54.06
CA SER A 448 -54.99 -8.51 -53.15
C SER A 448 -56.29 -7.72 -52.80
N SER A 449 -56.22 -6.73 -51.89
CA SER A 449 -57.08 -5.50 -51.79
C SER A 449 -58.61 -5.66 -51.49
N SER A 450 -59.36 -4.69 -50.93
CA SER A 450 -59.07 -3.37 -50.31
C SER A 450 -60.30 -2.76 -49.59
N SER A 451 -60.07 -1.77 -48.69
CA SER A 451 -61.02 -0.70 -48.22
C SER A 451 -62.26 -1.12 -47.40
N SER A 452 -62.82 -0.32 -46.49
CA SER A 452 -62.57 1.06 -45.98
C SER A 452 -62.81 1.09 -44.44
N SER A 453 -62.49 2.12 -43.62
CA SER A 453 -62.48 3.58 -43.85
C SER A 453 -61.62 4.39 -42.85
N SER A 454 -60.90 5.41 -43.36
CA SER A 454 -60.61 6.79 -42.85
C SER A 454 -60.80 7.15 -41.34
N SER A 455 -60.02 8.05 -40.70
CA SER A 455 -59.00 9.06 -41.11
C SER A 455 -58.33 9.64 -39.83
N SER A 456 -56.99 9.75 -39.66
CA SER A 456 -56.01 10.78 -40.14
C SER A 456 -56.27 12.23 -39.64
N SER A 457 -55.31 13.05 -39.18
CA SER A 457 -53.82 13.01 -39.27
C SER A 457 -53.03 13.94 -38.28
N SER A 458 -51.72 13.65 -38.10
CA SER A 458 -50.52 14.56 -38.04
C SER A 458 -50.20 15.57 -36.88
N SER A 459 -49.09 15.25 -36.16
CA SER A 459 -47.84 16.04 -35.89
C SER A 459 -47.68 17.23 -34.87
N SER A 460 -46.82 16.98 -33.86
CA SER A 460 -45.67 17.78 -33.32
C SER A 460 -45.77 19.15 -32.57
N SER A 461 -45.29 19.16 -31.29
CA SER A 461 -44.52 20.20 -30.50
C SER A 461 -44.92 21.69 -30.48
N SER A 462 -44.82 22.49 -29.40
CA SER A 462 -44.45 22.37 -27.96
C SER A 462 -44.97 23.64 -27.22
N SER A 463 -45.33 23.70 -25.91
CA SER A 463 -44.44 23.86 -24.73
C SER A 463 -45.23 24.14 -23.41
N SER A 464 -44.62 23.86 -22.24
CA SER A 464 -44.77 24.51 -20.90
C SER A 464 -46.12 24.62 -20.11
N SER A 465 -46.21 23.85 -19.01
CA SER A 465 -46.85 24.18 -17.68
C SER A 465 -48.40 24.34 -17.57
N SER A 466 -49.08 24.10 -16.41
CA SER A 466 -48.63 24.02 -15.01
C SER A 466 -49.49 23.15 -14.05
N SER A 467 -48.88 22.75 -12.92
CA SER A 467 -49.45 22.54 -11.56
C SER A 467 -50.49 21.45 -11.24
N SER A 468 -49.99 20.25 -10.95
CA SER A 468 -50.39 19.36 -9.82
C SER A 468 -49.34 18.23 -9.70
N GLY A 469 -49.06 17.61 -8.53
CA GLY A 469 -49.47 17.82 -7.13
C GLY A 469 -48.64 16.87 -6.23
N GLY A 470 -48.62 17.02 -4.90
CA GLY A 470 -47.67 16.26 -4.03
C GLY A 470 -48.18 15.83 -2.65
N SER A 471 -47.54 14.78 -2.10
CA SER A 471 -47.74 14.28 -0.72
C SER A 471 -46.39 13.88 -0.12
N CYS A 472 -46.15 14.20 1.15
CA CYS A 472 -44.86 14.00 1.82
C CYS A 472 -44.82 12.66 2.58
N GLY A 473 -43.82 11.82 2.29
CA GLY A 473 -43.57 10.61 3.07
C GLY A 473 -42.97 10.93 4.45
N THR A 474 -43.42 10.23 5.48
CA THR A 474 -42.83 10.26 6.82
C THR A 474 -41.58 9.38 6.87
N GLN A 475 -40.55 9.85 7.57
CA GLN A 475 -39.30 9.15 7.81
C GLN A 475 -39.06 9.01 9.32
N CYS A 476 -38.28 8.02 9.73
CA CYS A 476 -37.78 7.93 11.09
C CYS A 476 -36.41 8.61 11.20
N ASN A 477 -36.27 9.66 12.00
CA ASN A 477 -34.96 10.07 12.50
C ASN A 477 -34.57 9.12 13.64
N TRP A 478 -33.74 8.13 13.34
CA TRP A 478 -33.21 7.13 14.26
C TRP A 478 -31.80 7.52 14.69
N TYR A 479 -31.65 8.03 15.91
CA TYR A 479 -30.36 8.47 16.48
C TYR A 479 -29.51 9.39 15.57
N GLY A 480 -30.17 10.22 14.74
CA GLY A 480 -29.51 11.16 13.82
C GLY A 480 -29.61 10.78 12.33
N SER A 481 -29.96 9.53 12.01
CA SER A 481 -30.08 9.05 10.61
C SER A 481 -31.54 8.90 10.18
N THR A 482 -31.90 9.40 9.00
CA THR A 482 -33.26 9.31 8.45
C THR A 482 -33.52 8.02 7.66
N TRP A 483 -34.46 7.20 8.12
CA TRP A 483 -34.89 5.95 7.51
C TRP A 483 -36.35 6.01 7.01
N PRO A 484 -36.76 5.19 6.03
CA PRO A 484 -38.17 5.02 5.68
C PRO A 484 -39.00 4.48 6.86
N ILE A 485 -40.24 4.93 7.01
CA ILE A 485 -41.22 4.28 7.90
C ILE A 485 -41.79 3.05 7.20
N CYS A 486 -41.85 1.91 7.90
CA CYS A 486 -42.47 0.69 7.39
C CYS A 486 -43.99 0.84 7.23
N THR A 487 -44.53 0.34 6.12
CA THR A 487 -45.98 0.36 5.81
C THR A 487 -46.73 -0.84 6.37
N ASN A 488 -46.09 -2.01 6.47
CA ASN A 488 -46.71 -3.27 6.88
C ASN A 488 -46.12 -3.82 8.19
N THR A 489 -44.84 -3.55 8.45
CA THR A 489 -44.12 -3.98 9.66
C THR A 489 -44.54 -3.12 10.86
N THR A 490 -45.29 -3.71 11.80
CA THR A 490 -45.93 -3.00 12.92
C THR A 490 -45.05 -2.81 14.16
N SER A 491 -43.97 -3.57 14.31
CA SER A 491 -42.92 -3.39 15.31
C SER A 491 -41.57 -3.90 14.82
N GLY A 492 -40.47 -3.33 15.32
CA GLY A 492 -39.12 -3.65 14.88
C GLY A 492 -38.69 -2.95 13.58
N TRP A 493 -37.69 -3.53 12.93
CA TRP A 493 -37.22 -3.19 11.59
C TRP A 493 -37.88 -4.11 10.55
N GLY A 494 -38.09 -3.60 9.34
CA GLY A 494 -38.62 -4.35 8.20
C GLY A 494 -37.82 -4.08 6.93
N TYR A 495 -38.18 -4.78 5.85
CA TYR A 495 -37.65 -4.54 4.51
C TYR A 495 -38.82 -4.50 3.53
N GLU A 496 -39.12 -3.31 3.02
CA GLU A 496 -40.33 -3.03 2.22
C GLU A 496 -39.95 -2.09 1.06
N ASN A 497 -40.52 -2.32 -0.14
CA ASN A 497 -40.21 -1.53 -1.34
C ASN A 497 -38.70 -1.47 -1.68
N ASN A 498 -38.01 -2.62 -1.58
CA ASN A 498 -36.56 -2.78 -1.82
C ASN A 498 -35.63 -1.94 -0.92
N GLN A 499 -36.09 -1.54 0.27
CA GLN A 499 -35.28 -0.81 1.24
C GLN A 499 -35.61 -1.21 2.69
N SER A 500 -34.61 -1.12 3.58
CA SER A 500 -34.81 -1.28 5.02
C SER A 500 -35.64 -0.12 5.58
N CYS A 501 -36.57 -0.43 6.48
CA CYS A 501 -37.47 0.53 7.09
C CYS A 501 -37.58 0.30 8.61
N ILE A 502 -38.06 1.30 9.33
CA ILE A 502 -38.34 1.22 10.77
C ILE A 502 -39.84 1.36 11.00
N SER A 503 -40.43 0.48 11.81
CA SER A 503 -41.83 0.60 12.22
C SER A 503 -42.07 1.88 13.05
N THR A 504 -43.24 2.50 12.90
CA THR A 504 -43.64 3.71 13.64
C THR A 504 -43.56 3.55 15.16
N SER A 505 -43.81 2.34 15.68
CA SER A 505 -43.74 2.04 17.11
C SER A 505 -42.30 2.01 17.62
N THR A 506 -41.40 1.32 16.92
CA THR A 506 -39.96 1.30 17.25
C THR A 506 -39.35 2.68 17.08
N CYS A 507 -39.65 3.40 16.00
CA CYS A 507 -39.12 4.74 15.76
C CYS A 507 -39.38 5.71 16.93
N ASN A 508 -40.57 5.65 17.53
CA ASN A 508 -40.95 6.51 18.66
C ASN A 508 -40.57 5.95 20.04
N SER A 509 -39.98 4.75 20.13
CA SER A 509 -39.51 4.17 21.40
C SER A 509 -38.05 4.52 21.74
N GLN A 510 -37.36 5.33 20.92
CA GLN A 510 -36.00 5.77 21.19
C GLN A 510 -35.94 6.88 22.27
N SER A 511 -34.89 6.87 23.09
CA SER A 511 -34.55 7.97 23.99
C SER A 511 -33.38 8.77 23.40
N GLY A 512 -33.53 10.09 23.25
CA GLY A 512 -32.45 10.95 22.73
C GLY A 512 -32.87 12.05 21.75
N GLY A 513 -34.17 12.27 21.52
CA GLY A 513 -34.66 13.38 20.69
C GLY A 513 -34.88 13.07 19.21
N GLY A 514 -34.57 11.84 18.76
CA GLY A 514 -35.07 11.31 17.49
C GLY A 514 -36.55 10.90 17.57
N GLY A 515 -37.14 10.57 16.42
CA GLY A 515 -38.55 10.22 16.27
C GLY A 515 -39.01 10.31 14.81
N VAL A 516 -40.32 10.20 14.56
CA VAL A 516 -40.88 10.33 13.21
C VAL A 516 -40.86 11.80 12.76
N VAL A 517 -40.32 12.05 11.56
CA VAL A 517 -40.13 13.37 10.95
C VAL A 517 -40.71 13.44 9.53
N GLY A 518 -41.07 14.64 9.10
CA GLY A 518 -41.60 14.93 7.76
C GLY A 518 -43.13 15.09 7.73
N GLY A 519 -43.61 16.26 7.28
CA GLY A 519 -45.06 16.49 7.16
C GLY A 519 -45.53 17.94 7.31
N ASN A 520 -44.92 18.92 6.63
CA ASN A 520 -45.61 20.19 6.36
C ASN A 520 -45.05 20.92 5.13
N CYS A 521 -45.93 21.33 4.22
CA CYS A 521 -45.62 22.24 3.11
C CYS A 521 -46.66 23.36 3.08
N GLY A 522 -46.22 24.62 3.06
CA GLY A 522 -47.11 25.78 3.00
C GLY A 522 -46.36 27.04 2.58
N SER A 523 -46.90 27.77 1.59
CA SER A 523 -46.24 28.91 0.96
C SER A 523 -46.45 30.23 1.73
N SER A 524 -45.49 31.14 1.64
CA SER A 524 -45.46 32.43 2.36
C SER A 524 -46.31 33.52 1.69
N SER A 525 -47.16 34.22 2.48
CA SER A 525 -47.64 35.63 2.34
C SER A 525 -48.94 35.83 3.15
N SER A 526 -49.28 36.98 3.75
CA SER A 526 -48.52 38.20 4.08
C SER A 526 -49.32 39.11 5.04
N SER A 527 -48.62 39.95 5.83
CA SER A 527 -49.07 41.22 6.44
C SER A 527 -50.34 41.31 7.32
N SER A 528 -50.18 41.70 8.60
CA SER A 528 -51.04 42.73 9.24
C SER A 528 -50.52 43.26 10.60
N SER A 529 -50.24 44.57 10.65
CA SER A 529 -50.52 45.55 11.74
C SER A 529 -50.27 45.25 13.24
N SER A 530 -49.27 45.97 13.78
CA SER A 530 -49.34 46.90 14.95
C SER A 530 -49.66 46.45 16.40
N SER A 531 -48.99 47.14 17.34
CA SER A 531 -49.43 47.53 18.71
C SER A 531 -49.65 46.44 19.78
N SER A 532 -49.49 46.68 21.09
CA SER A 532 -48.67 47.64 21.87
C SER A 532 -48.90 47.41 23.37
N SER A 533 -47.90 47.63 24.25
CA SER A 533 -48.02 47.63 25.74
C SER A 533 -48.52 46.30 26.36
N SER A 534 -48.40 46.00 27.66
CA SER A 534 -47.49 46.41 28.76
C SER A 534 -47.66 45.33 29.88
N SER A 535 -47.08 45.34 31.09
CA SER A 535 -46.32 46.33 31.89
C SER A 535 -45.70 45.63 33.11
N SER A 536 -44.64 46.23 33.70
CA SER A 536 -44.26 46.14 35.14
C SER A 536 -43.84 44.77 35.72
N SER A 537 -42.98 44.65 36.74
CA SER A 537 -42.31 45.64 37.64
C SER A 537 -40.85 45.16 37.85
N SER A 538 -39.80 45.99 37.75
CA SER A 538 -39.19 46.83 38.83
C SER A 538 -38.68 46.02 40.04
N SER A 539 -37.60 46.38 40.76
CA SER A 539 -36.75 47.60 40.83
C SER A 539 -35.30 47.15 41.21
N SER A 540 -34.23 47.91 41.50
CA SER A 540 -33.81 49.34 41.60
C SER A 540 -32.30 49.31 41.99
N SER A 541 -31.41 50.29 41.77
CA SER A 541 -31.36 51.55 41.02
C SER A 541 -29.94 52.15 41.12
N SER A 542 -29.61 53.20 40.34
CA SER A 542 -28.72 54.35 40.70
C SER A 542 -27.25 54.15 41.20
N SER A 543 -26.25 55.00 40.89
CA SER A 543 -26.08 56.06 39.88
C SER A 543 -24.70 56.75 40.03
N SER A 544 -24.05 57.14 38.91
CA SER A 544 -23.13 58.31 38.76
C SER A 544 -21.80 58.38 39.55
N SER A 545 -20.94 59.34 39.15
CA SER A 545 -19.69 59.83 39.82
C SER A 545 -18.50 58.83 39.82
N SER A 546 -17.37 59.08 39.14
CA SER A 546 -16.24 60.03 39.42
C SER A 546 -15.38 59.62 40.62
N SER A 547 -14.03 59.74 40.67
CA SER A 547 -13.01 60.18 39.68
C SER A 547 -11.60 60.12 40.34
N SER A 548 -10.53 59.89 39.56
CA SER A 548 -9.10 60.06 39.96
C SER A 548 -8.63 59.22 41.17
N SER A 549 -7.34 58.99 41.48
CA SER A 549 -6.03 59.52 41.01
C SER A 549 -5.04 58.32 40.92
N SER A 550 -4.02 58.26 40.06
CA SER A 550 -2.74 59.03 40.10
C SER A 550 -2.00 58.94 41.45
N SER A 551 -0.68 58.83 41.53
CA SER A 551 0.41 58.68 40.53
C SER A 551 1.71 58.30 41.27
N SER A 552 2.85 58.01 40.63
CA SER A 552 3.97 58.96 40.36
C SER A 552 5.26 58.12 40.28
N SER A 553 6.38 58.47 39.64
CA SER A 553 6.80 59.46 38.61
C SER A 553 8.23 59.01 38.17
N SER A 554 9.07 59.62 37.32
CA SER A 554 9.23 60.92 36.61
C SER A 554 10.42 60.72 35.64
N SER A 555 10.75 61.51 34.60
CA SER A 555 10.20 62.66 33.84
C SER A 555 11.13 62.87 32.59
N SER A 556 11.10 63.87 31.70
CA SER A 556 10.45 65.21 31.62
C SER A 556 10.60 65.83 30.20
N SER A 557 9.66 66.71 29.80
CA SER A 557 9.79 67.86 28.82
C SER A 557 10.22 67.61 27.35
N SER A 558 9.79 68.34 26.30
CA SER A 558 8.75 69.36 25.99
C SER A 558 8.97 69.88 24.54
N SER A 559 8.10 70.46 23.69
CA SER A 559 6.64 70.70 23.56
C SER A 559 6.42 71.22 22.08
N SER A 560 5.36 71.89 21.55
CA SER A 560 4.21 72.68 22.06
C SER A 560 3.10 72.89 21.01
N SER A 561 1.83 72.95 21.45
CA SER A 561 0.72 73.83 21.01
C SER A 561 0.31 74.06 19.52
N SER A 562 -0.81 73.40 19.14
CA SER A 562 -2.13 74.04 18.84
C SER A 562 -2.61 74.43 17.42
N SER A 563 -3.94 74.28 17.24
CA SER A 563 -4.88 75.01 16.34
C SER A 563 -5.29 74.35 15.01
N SER A 564 -6.57 74.55 14.63
CA SER A 564 -7.28 73.83 13.56
C SER A 564 -8.24 74.71 12.75
N SER A 565 -8.29 74.56 11.43
CA SER A 565 -9.43 74.89 10.55
C SER A 565 -9.21 74.36 9.12
N SER A 566 -10.21 74.46 8.24
CA SER A 566 -10.37 73.59 7.06
C SER A 566 -10.51 74.30 5.71
N SER A 567 -10.01 73.67 4.63
CA SER A 567 -10.74 73.36 3.36
C SER A 567 -9.87 73.37 2.09
N SER A 568 -10.04 72.33 1.27
CA SER A 568 -9.87 72.30 -0.21
C SER A 568 -8.48 72.40 -0.88
N SER A 569 -7.95 71.21 -1.23
CA SER A 569 -7.30 70.85 -2.51
C SER A 569 -6.03 71.55 -3.02
N SER A 570 -4.88 70.85 -2.99
CA SER A 570 -4.11 70.44 -4.20
C SER A 570 -2.88 69.55 -3.91
N SER A 571 -2.79 68.38 -4.59
CA SER A 571 -1.58 67.59 -4.96
C SER A 571 -0.60 66.99 -3.92
N SER A 572 -0.05 65.80 -4.27
CA SER A 572 1.24 65.16 -3.85
C SER A 572 1.23 63.90 -2.94
N SER A 573 1.31 62.73 -3.60
CA SER A 573 2.17 61.55 -3.29
C SER A 573 2.06 60.70 -2.00
N SER A 574 2.13 59.37 -2.19
CA SER A 574 2.35 58.25 -1.21
C SER A 574 1.26 58.05 -0.13
N GLY A 575 1.07 56.84 0.44
CA GLY A 575 1.66 55.52 0.19
C GLY A 575 0.85 54.41 0.91
N GLY A 576 1.09 53.13 0.61
CA GLY A 576 0.35 52.02 1.22
C GLY A 576 0.78 51.72 2.66
N SER A 577 -0.19 51.42 3.54
CA SER A 577 0.09 51.10 4.95
C SER A 577 0.72 49.72 5.14
N CYS A 578 1.76 49.65 5.97
CA CYS A 578 2.35 48.42 6.47
C CYS A 578 1.97 48.19 7.94
N THR A 579 1.76 46.92 8.33
CA THR A 579 1.57 46.49 9.73
C THR A 579 2.83 45.83 10.26
N GLU A 580 3.23 46.19 11.49
CA GLU A 580 4.37 45.58 12.16
C GLU A 580 3.99 44.28 12.89
N GLN A 581 4.82 43.25 12.70
CA GLN A 581 4.68 41.91 13.28
C GLN A 581 6.03 41.46 13.84
N CYS A 582 6.01 40.55 14.82
CA CYS A 582 7.21 39.92 15.34
C CYS A 582 7.53 38.64 14.57
N LYS A 583 8.72 38.56 13.94
CA LYS A 583 9.32 37.26 13.60
C LYS A 583 10.14 36.79 14.81
N TRP A 584 9.69 35.71 15.46
CA TRP A 584 10.40 35.10 16.59
C TRP A 584 11.34 34.01 16.07
N TYR A 585 12.64 34.29 16.09
CA TYR A 585 13.68 33.47 15.45
C TYR A 585 13.34 33.11 13.99
N GLN A 586 12.96 31.85 13.72
CA GLN A 586 12.59 31.39 12.37
C GLN A 586 11.09 31.12 12.19
N ASP A 587 10.27 31.23 13.24
CA ASP A 587 8.80 31.10 13.19
C ASP A 587 8.15 32.06 12.17
N ASP A 588 6.92 31.75 11.78
CA ASP A 588 6.04 32.67 11.05
C ASP A 588 5.77 33.97 11.83
N PRO A 589 5.63 35.13 11.15
CA PRO A 589 5.42 36.42 11.81
C PRO A 589 4.09 36.51 12.58
N ARG A 590 4.17 36.74 13.89
CA ARG A 590 3.01 36.87 14.81
C ARG A 590 2.72 38.35 15.10
N PRO A 591 1.47 38.75 15.40
CA PRO A 591 1.18 40.14 15.76
C PRO A 591 1.93 40.60 17.02
N LEU A 592 2.27 41.89 17.07
CA LEU A 592 2.70 42.53 18.31
C LEU A 592 1.51 42.76 19.23
N CYS A 593 1.69 42.51 20.53
CA CYS A 593 0.69 42.85 21.55
C CYS A 593 0.51 44.38 21.64
N THR A 594 -0.73 44.82 21.79
CA THR A 594 -1.10 46.23 21.93
C THR A 594 -1.32 46.65 23.39
N GLY A 595 -1.66 45.71 24.28
CA GLY A 595 -1.84 45.94 25.72
C GLY A 595 -0.57 45.80 26.56
N GLN A 596 0.47 45.11 26.07
CA GLN A 596 1.72 44.87 26.80
C GLN A 596 2.96 44.89 25.89
N THR A 597 4.08 45.42 26.41
CA THR A 597 5.34 45.56 25.65
C THR A 597 6.35 44.45 25.90
N SER A 598 6.19 43.62 26.93
CA SER A 598 7.05 42.46 27.20
C SER A 598 6.22 41.23 27.61
N GLY A 599 6.78 40.04 27.39
CA GLY A 599 6.10 38.76 27.56
C GLY A 599 5.30 38.32 26.33
N TRP A 600 4.67 37.16 26.46
CA TRP A 600 3.70 36.62 25.50
C TRP A 600 2.28 36.94 25.96
N GLY A 601 1.36 37.16 25.02
CA GLY A 601 -0.02 37.53 25.31
C GLY A 601 -1.01 36.92 24.32
N TYR A 602 -2.29 37.21 24.54
CA TYR A 602 -3.38 36.79 23.66
C TYR A 602 -4.39 37.94 23.55
N GLU A 603 -4.47 38.53 22.37
CA GLU A 603 -5.27 39.74 22.09
C GLU A 603 -6.00 39.56 20.76
N ASN A 604 -7.19 40.14 20.62
CA ASN A 604 -7.98 40.11 19.37
C ASN A 604 -8.13 38.70 18.74
N GLY A 605 -8.27 37.67 19.58
CA GLY A 605 -8.50 36.29 19.16
C GLY A 605 -7.26 35.52 18.71
N GLN A 606 -6.05 36.01 18.98
CA GLN A 606 -4.81 35.33 18.58
C GLN A 606 -3.63 35.62 19.54
N SER A 607 -2.63 34.73 19.52
CA SER A 607 -1.41 34.87 20.32
C SER A 607 -0.52 35.99 19.78
N CYS A 608 -0.05 36.87 20.67
CA CYS A 608 0.79 38.02 20.34
C CYS A 608 2.08 38.04 21.17
N ILE A 609 3.07 38.81 20.72
CA ILE A 609 4.36 38.99 21.42
C ILE A 609 4.53 40.46 21.81
N GLY A 610 4.93 40.74 23.05
CA GLY A 610 5.29 42.09 23.47
C GLY A 610 6.53 42.59 22.73
N ARG A 611 6.47 43.80 22.15
CA ARG A 611 7.52 44.37 21.29
C ARG A 611 8.94 44.25 21.87
N THR A 612 9.15 44.66 23.10
CA THR A 612 10.47 44.63 23.76
C THR A 612 10.96 43.20 23.99
N THR A 613 10.07 42.22 24.13
CA THR A 613 10.46 40.80 24.09
C THR A 613 10.90 40.42 22.67
N CYS A 614 10.11 40.75 21.64
CA CYS A 614 10.48 40.50 20.24
C CYS A 614 11.84 41.09 19.85
N GLU A 615 12.14 42.30 20.31
CA GLU A 615 13.38 43.03 20.03
C GLU A 615 14.57 42.57 20.91
N SER A 616 14.33 41.76 21.95
CA SER A 616 15.38 41.26 22.87
C SER A 616 16.04 39.94 22.45
N GLN A 617 15.60 39.33 21.34
CA GLN A 617 16.18 38.09 20.82
C GLN A 617 17.54 38.30 20.16
N SER A 618 18.40 37.28 20.20
CA SER A 618 19.68 37.27 19.48
C SER A 618 19.63 36.30 18.29
N GLY A 619 19.52 36.82 17.08
CA GLY A 619 19.43 36.02 15.85
C GLY A 619 18.94 36.85 14.67
N SER A 620 18.44 36.19 13.62
CA SER A 620 17.86 36.83 12.43
C SER A 620 16.36 37.15 12.55
N GLY A 621 15.79 37.10 13.75
CA GLY A 621 14.41 37.49 14.03
C GLY A 621 14.33 38.90 14.65
N GLY A 622 13.14 39.48 14.66
CA GLY A 622 12.87 40.82 15.16
C GLY A 622 11.49 41.34 14.72
N VAL A 623 11.23 42.63 14.92
CA VAL A 623 10.03 43.28 14.38
C VAL A 623 10.22 43.56 12.89
N ILE A 624 9.24 43.17 12.07
CA ILE A 624 9.21 43.33 10.62
C ILE A 624 7.90 43.97 10.17
N SER A 625 7.89 44.60 8.99
CA SER A 625 6.72 45.29 8.43
C SER A 625 6.19 44.57 7.19
N SER A 626 4.87 44.31 7.16
CA SER A 626 4.18 43.62 6.06
C SER A 626 3.08 44.51 5.45
N CYS A 627 2.98 44.56 4.12
CA CYS A 627 2.09 45.49 3.38
C CYS A 627 1.66 44.91 2.01
N SER A 628 0.48 45.32 1.51
CA SER A 628 -0.20 44.63 0.41
C SER A 628 -0.56 45.51 -0.81
N GLY A 629 0.17 45.32 -1.92
CA GLY A 629 -0.35 45.35 -3.30
C GLY A 629 -0.66 46.69 -4.02
N SER A 630 -0.02 46.92 -5.17
CA SER A 630 -0.58 47.65 -6.35
C SER A 630 0.32 47.52 -7.58
N SER A 631 -0.27 47.50 -8.78
CA SER A 631 0.39 47.26 -10.07
C SER A 631 0.76 48.56 -10.82
N SER A 632 1.43 48.45 -11.99
CA SER A 632 1.64 49.57 -12.92
C SER A 632 1.66 49.09 -14.38
N SER A 633 1.18 49.94 -15.29
CA SER A 633 1.07 49.66 -16.74
C SER A 633 1.43 50.89 -17.56
N SER A 634 1.81 50.72 -18.83
CA SER A 634 2.02 51.81 -19.80
C SER A 634 1.68 51.36 -21.22
N SER A 635 1.02 52.21 -22.00
CA SER A 635 0.62 51.88 -23.39
C SER A 635 0.51 53.12 -24.28
N SER A 636 0.96 52.98 -25.53
CA SER A 636 0.67 53.82 -26.71
C SER A 636 1.49 53.25 -27.89
N SER A 637 1.07 53.32 -29.16
CA SER A 637 -0.20 53.77 -29.74
C SER A 637 -0.28 53.29 -31.19
N SER A 638 -1.48 52.98 -31.70
CA SER A 638 -1.71 52.55 -33.09
C SER A 638 -2.17 53.69 -34.00
N SER A 639 -1.81 53.62 -35.29
CA SER A 639 -2.41 54.40 -36.38
C SER A 639 -2.67 53.49 -37.59
N SER A 640 -3.62 53.88 -38.45
CA SER A 640 -4.31 52.95 -39.36
C SER A 640 -4.23 53.32 -40.84
N SER A 641 -4.27 52.31 -41.71
CA SER A 641 -4.61 52.42 -43.15
C SER A 641 -5.02 51.04 -43.67
N SER A 642 -5.94 51.00 -44.65
CA SER A 642 -6.57 49.79 -45.18
C SER A 642 -6.45 49.68 -46.70
N SER A 643 -6.36 48.47 -47.26
CA SER A 643 -7.14 48.04 -48.45
C SER A 643 -6.84 46.60 -48.96
N SER A 644 -7.88 45.76 -48.87
CA SER A 644 -8.39 44.81 -49.90
C SER A 644 -7.49 43.99 -50.86
N SER A 645 -7.85 42.68 -50.91
CA SER A 645 -8.22 41.88 -52.10
C SER A 645 -7.18 41.13 -52.97
N SER A 646 -7.16 39.79 -52.74
CA SER A 646 -7.54 38.71 -53.68
C SER A 646 -6.58 38.09 -54.73
N SER A 647 -6.42 36.76 -54.57
CA SER A 647 -6.61 35.67 -55.55
C SER A 647 -5.55 35.27 -56.60
N SER A 648 -5.16 33.97 -56.51
CA SER A 648 -4.96 32.97 -57.60
C SER A 648 -3.82 33.13 -58.64
N SER A 649 -3.18 32.08 -59.19
CA SER A 649 -3.06 30.63 -58.85
C SER A 649 -2.16 29.91 -59.88
N SER A 650 -1.43 28.84 -59.51
CA SER A 650 -0.80 27.79 -60.39
C SER A 650 0.26 28.25 -61.42
N SER A 651 1.19 27.45 -61.99
CA SER A 651 1.91 26.17 -61.68
C SER A 651 3.04 26.02 -62.75
N SER A 652 3.86 24.96 -62.98
CA SER A 652 4.03 23.58 -62.50
C SER A 652 5.42 23.02 -62.94
N SER A 653 5.90 21.93 -62.31
CA SER A 653 6.86 20.91 -62.86
C SER A 653 8.31 21.36 -63.22
N SER A 654 9.34 20.51 -63.36
CA SER A 654 9.46 19.03 -63.41
C SER A 654 10.88 18.49 -63.05
N SER A 655 10.98 17.31 -62.38
CA SER A 655 12.04 16.25 -62.46
C SER A 655 13.55 16.61 -62.44
N SER A 656 14.43 15.90 -61.71
CA SER A 656 14.84 14.51 -62.05
C SER A 656 15.71 13.83 -60.96
N SER A 657 16.19 12.60 -61.21
CA SER A 657 16.70 11.64 -60.21
C SER A 657 18.21 11.34 -60.28
N SER A 658 18.78 10.82 -59.18
CA SER A 658 19.89 9.85 -59.20
C SER A 658 20.00 9.07 -57.87
N SER A 659 20.75 7.98 -57.85
CA SER A 659 20.80 6.97 -56.77
C SER A 659 22.23 6.59 -56.37
N SER A 660 22.41 6.09 -55.15
CA SER A 660 23.56 5.25 -54.76
C SER A 660 23.24 4.39 -53.53
N SER A 661 24.05 3.35 -53.29
CA SER A 661 23.80 2.31 -52.29
C SER A 661 25.10 1.77 -51.69
N SER A 662 25.07 1.34 -50.43
CA SER A 662 26.08 0.45 -49.85
C SER A 662 25.54 -0.30 -48.63
N SER A 663 26.08 -1.49 -48.38
CA SER A 663 25.62 -2.47 -47.39
C SER A 663 26.78 -2.97 -46.53
N SER A 664 26.52 -3.29 -45.27
CA SER A 664 27.40 -4.12 -44.42
C SER A 664 26.58 -4.90 -43.39
N SER A 665 27.18 -5.90 -42.76
CA SER A 665 26.50 -7.00 -42.06
C SER A 665 27.21 -7.42 -40.77
N SER A 666 26.62 -8.39 -40.05
CA SER A 666 27.20 -9.15 -38.92
C SER A 666 27.45 -8.34 -37.62
N SER A 667 27.47 -8.95 -36.43
CA SER A 667 27.30 -10.37 -36.04
C SER A 667 26.86 -10.50 -34.57
N SER A 668 26.24 -11.61 -34.22
CA SER A 668 25.84 -11.96 -32.85
C SER A 668 27.00 -12.43 -31.97
N SER A 669 27.08 -11.89 -30.76
CA SER A 669 27.74 -12.47 -29.58
C SER A 669 26.78 -12.32 -28.40
N GLY A 670 26.76 -13.27 -27.46
CA GLY A 670 25.77 -13.28 -26.38
C GLY A 670 26.33 -13.70 -25.02
N SER A 671 25.50 -13.57 -23.99
CA SER A 671 25.77 -13.95 -22.61
C SER A 671 24.45 -14.23 -21.89
N SER A 672 24.30 -15.44 -21.34
CA SER A 672 23.09 -15.88 -20.64
C SER A 672 23.29 -15.81 -19.13
N SER A 673 22.60 -14.88 -18.46
CA SER A 673 22.54 -14.80 -17.00
C SER A 673 21.15 -14.33 -16.57
N SER A 674 20.31 -15.27 -16.14
CA SER A 674 18.98 -15.00 -15.59
C SER A 674 18.70 -15.97 -14.45
N GLY A 675 19.05 -15.58 -13.23
CA GLY A 675 18.40 -16.12 -12.04
C GLY A 675 16.92 -15.73 -12.05
N GLY A 676 16.09 -16.45 -11.28
CA GLY A 676 14.66 -16.14 -11.20
C GLY A 676 14.42 -14.71 -10.69
N ALA A 677 13.41 -14.03 -11.24
CA ALA A 677 12.96 -12.76 -10.69
C ALA A 677 12.48 -12.95 -9.23
N ARG A 678 12.75 -11.96 -8.38
CA ARG A 678 12.27 -11.94 -6.99
C ARG A 678 10.75 -12.06 -6.99
N VAL A 679 10.21 -13.02 -6.25
CA VAL A 679 8.75 -13.18 -6.08
C VAL A 679 8.27 -12.30 -4.92
N ASP A 680 6.96 -12.25 -4.73
CA ASP A 680 6.35 -11.57 -3.58
C ASP A 680 6.58 -12.40 -2.31
N ASN A 681 5.86 -13.51 -2.18
CA ASN A 681 6.04 -14.52 -1.15
C ASN A 681 6.96 -15.66 -1.63
N PRO A 682 8.09 -15.95 -0.96
CA PRO A 682 9.04 -16.99 -1.38
C PRO A 682 8.60 -18.42 -1.05
N PHE A 683 7.65 -18.62 -0.15
CA PHE A 683 7.14 -19.93 0.29
C PHE A 683 6.09 -20.51 -0.67
N VAL A 684 5.33 -19.66 -1.37
CA VAL A 684 4.27 -20.08 -2.30
C VAL A 684 4.85 -20.83 -3.50
N GLY A 685 4.39 -22.07 -3.71
CA GLY A 685 4.80 -22.93 -4.82
C GLY A 685 6.25 -23.42 -4.74
N ALA A 686 6.87 -23.37 -3.56
CA ALA A 686 8.23 -23.86 -3.34
C ALA A 686 8.30 -25.35 -3.01
N ASN A 687 9.43 -25.97 -3.36
CA ASN A 687 9.94 -27.19 -2.75
C ASN A 687 10.84 -26.76 -1.57
N TRP A 688 10.43 -27.07 -0.34
CA TRP A 688 11.12 -26.61 0.86
C TRP A 688 12.26 -27.57 1.23
N TYR A 689 13.39 -27.01 1.66
CA TYR A 689 14.54 -27.76 2.16
C TYR A 689 14.20 -28.60 3.40
N ILE A 690 14.73 -29.81 3.51
CA ILE A 690 14.69 -30.61 4.75
C ILE A 690 16.13 -30.77 5.23
N ASP A 691 16.46 -30.25 6.42
CA ASP A 691 17.79 -30.47 7.00
C ASP A 691 17.99 -31.96 7.34
N PRO A 692 18.94 -32.68 6.72
CA PRO A 692 19.17 -34.08 7.04
C PRO A 692 19.71 -34.29 8.46
N VAL A 693 20.32 -33.29 9.08
CA VAL A 693 20.90 -33.40 10.43
C VAL A 693 19.78 -33.42 11.48
N TRP A 694 18.90 -32.43 11.47
CA TRP A 694 17.69 -32.41 12.29
C TRP A 694 16.74 -33.56 11.93
N SER A 695 16.52 -33.83 10.63
CA SER A 695 15.66 -34.93 10.19
C SER A 695 16.10 -36.28 10.73
N ALA A 696 17.41 -36.57 10.73
CA ALA A 696 17.95 -37.81 11.30
C ALA A 696 17.79 -37.87 12.84
N LYS A 697 17.97 -36.75 13.54
CA LYS A 697 17.77 -36.64 15.00
C LYS A 697 16.29 -36.86 15.36
N ALA A 698 15.37 -36.16 14.68
CA ALA A 698 13.92 -36.30 14.82
C ALA A 698 13.42 -37.72 14.47
N ALA A 699 13.87 -38.31 13.37
CA ALA A 699 13.47 -39.67 12.96
C ALA A 699 14.00 -40.78 13.88
N GLY A 700 15.02 -40.49 14.70
CA GLY A 700 15.52 -41.39 15.73
C GLY A 700 14.63 -41.49 16.97
N GLU A 701 13.81 -40.48 17.24
CA GLU A 701 12.97 -40.40 18.44
C GLU A 701 11.58 -41.04 18.28
N PRO A 702 10.96 -41.55 19.37
CA PRO A 702 9.61 -42.11 19.33
C PRO A 702 8.57 -41.12 18.77
N GLY A 703 7.96 -41.47 17.63
CA GLY A 703 6.96 -40.66 16.94
C GLY A 703 7.52 -39.54 16.06
N GLY A 704 8.81 -39.18 16.18
CA GLY A 704 9.40 -38.06 15.46
C GLY A 704 9.49 -38.22 13.95
N SER A 705 9.40 -39.45 13.43
CA SER A 705 9.26 -39.72 11.99
C SER A 705 8.01 -39.11 11.35
N ALA A 706 7.00 -38.74 12.14
CA ALA A 706 5.83 -37.99 11.67
C ALA A 706 6.14 -36.50 11.39
N ILE A 707 7.24 -35.94 11.91
CA ILE A 707 7.66 -34.55 11.67
C ILE A 707 9.01 -34.39 10.97
N ALA A 708 9.84 -35.43 10.94
CA ALA A 708 11.19 -35.41 10.37
C ALA A 708 11.28 -35.06 8.86
N ASN A 709 10.17 -34.98 8.14
CA ASN A 709 10.11 -34.65 6.71
C ASN A 709 9.54 -33.24 6.42
N TYR A 710 9.53 -32.35 7.43
CA TYR A 710 9.20 -30.93 7.25
C TYR A 710 10.45 -30.06 7.30
N ASN A 711 10.33 -28.84 6.76
CA ASN A 711 11.37 -27.83 6.83
C ASN A 711 11.50 -27.24 8.25
N THR A 712 12.75 -27.02 8.66
CA THR A 712 13.16 -26.18 9.79
C THR A 712 14.17 -25.14 9.30
N ALA A 713 14.37 -24.04 10.03
CA ALA A 713 15.45 -23.11 9.73
C ALA A 713 16.82 -23.66 10.20
N VAL A 714 17.87 -23.43 9.42
CA VAL A 714 19.25 -23.67 9.83
C VAL A 714 19.78 -22.45 10.59
N TRP A 715 20.32 -22.62 11.79
CA TRP A 715 20.82 -21.51 12.61
C TRP A 715 22.31 -21.26 12.38
N MET A 716 22.67 -20.05 11.96
CA MET A 716 24.07 -19.58 11.93
C MET A 716 24.42 -18.92 13.27
N ASP A 717 24.33 -19.66 14.39
CA ASP A 717 24.44 -19.14 15.77
C ASP A 717 25.85 -18.72 16.21
N ARG A 718 26.82 -18.64 15.29
CA ARG A 718 28.21 -18.21 15.46
C ARG A 718 28.95 -18.19 14.13
N ILE A 719 30.10 -17.51 14.03
CA ILE A 719 30.99 -17.56 12.84
C ILE A 719 31.37 -19.01 12.48
N GLY A 720 31.60 -19.85 13.50
CA GLY A 720 31.90 -21.27 13.31
C GLY A 720 30.79 -22.10 12.62
N ALA A 721 29.54 -21.64 12.61
CA ALA A 721 28.44 -22.35 11.92
C ALA A 721 28.52 -22.20 10.40
N ILE A 722 29.09 -21.11 9.89
CA ILE A 722 29.16 -20.81 8.44
C ILE A 722 29.99 -21.88 7.70
N ALA A 723 31.14 -22.25 8.28
CA ALA A 723 32.02 -23.30 7.76
C ALA A 723 31.56 -24.73 8.13
N GLY A 724 30.73 -24.85 9.16
CA GLY A 724 30.31 -26.11 9.78
C GLY A 724 31.14 -26.46 11.03
N PRO A 725 30.56 -27.18 12.00
CA PRO A 725 31.19 -27.40 13.30
C PRO A 725 32.41 -28.32 13.20
N ALA A 726 33.47 -28.00 13.96
CA ALA A 726 34.78 -28.66 13.85
C ALA A 726 34.81 -30.11 14.35
N ASP A 727 33.77 -30.59 15.04
CA ASP A 727 33.56 -31.99 15.44
C ASP A 727 32.82 -32.82 14.38
N GLY A 728 32.18 -32.17 13.40
CA GLY A 728 31.38 -32.81 12.35
C GLY A 728 29.92 -33.10 12.70
N ASP A 729 29.37 -32.63 13.84
CA ASP A 729 27.94 -32.78 14.17
C ASP A 729 27.05 -31.72 13.46
N GLY A 730 27.23 -31.57 12.15
CA GLY A 730 26.47 -30.62 11.34
C GLY A 730 27.06 -30.38 9.94
N LEU A 731 26.37 -29.55 9.16
CA LEU A 731 26.88 -29.00 7.90
C LEU A 731 27.20 -27.51 8.08
N GLY A 732 28.08 -26.97 7.25
CA GLY A 732 28.19 -25.51 7.08
C GLY A 732 27.11 -24.97 6.15
N LEU A 733 26.94 -23.65 6.10
CA LEU A 733 25.93 -22.98 5.25
C LEU A 733 25.97 -23.48 3.78
N ARG A 734 27.18 -23.60 3.22
CA ARG A 734 27.39 -24.13 1.86
C ARG A 734 26.95 -25.58 1.72
N GLY A 735 27.20 -26.43 2.72
CA GLY A 735 26.79 -27.83 2.72
C GLY A 735 25.26 -28.00 2.78
N HIS A 736 24.56 -27.16 3.54
CA HIS A 736 23.09 -27.13 3.53
C HIS A 736 22.53 -26.70 2.17
N LEU A 737 23.15 -25.72 1.49
CA LEU A 737 22.74 -25.26 0.16
C LEU A 737 23.03 -26.30 -0.94
N ASP A 738 24.16 -27.00 -0.87
CA ASP A 738 24.49 -28.11 -1.77
C ASP A 738 23.50 -29.28 -1.60
N GLU A 739 23.10 -29.58 -0.36
CA GLU A 739 22.06 -30.57 -0.06
C GLU A 739 20.67 -30.09 -0.53
N ALA A 740 20.35 -28.80 -0.43
CA ALA A 740 19.11 -28.25 -0.97
C ALA A 740 19.02 -28.43 -2.50
N LEU A 741 20.13 -28.23 -3.23
CA LEU A 741 20.23 -28.57 -4.65
C LEU A 741 20.05 -30.08 -4.89
N ALA A 742 20.65 -30.94 -4.05
CA ALA A 742 20.55 -32.39 -4.17
C ALA A 742 19.12 -32.93 -3.95
N GLN A 743 18.37 -32.30 -3.04
CA GLN A 743 16.96 -32.60 -2.78
C GLN A 743 16.01 -32.07 -3.88
N GLY A 744 16.47 -31.16 -4.74
CA GLY A 744 15.61 -30.42 -5.67
C GLY A 744 14.71 -29.39 -4.96
N ALA A 745 15.14 -28.91 -3.79
CA ALA A 745 14.52 -27.79 -3.10
C ALA A 745 14.83 -26.47 -3.83
N ASN A 746 13.87 -25.55 -3.79
CA ASN A 746 14.03 -24.18 -4.31
C ASN A 746 13.65 -23.12 -3.27
N LEU A 747 13.42 -23.53 -2.02
CA LEU A 747 13.38 -22.67 -0.84
C LEU A 747 14.32 -23.24 0.22
N PHE A 748 15.22 -22.40 0.72
CA PHE A 748 16.07 -22.63 1.89
C PHE A 748 15.73 -21.57 2.95
N MET A 749 15.77 -21.94 4.24
CA MET A 749 15.47 -21.04 5.35
C MET A 749 16.58 -21.11 6.39
N PHE A 750 17.10 -19.96 6.82
CA PHE A 750 18.17 -19.88 7.80
C PHE A 750 18.03 -18.65 8.71
N VAL A 751 18.68 -18.70 9.87
CA VAL A 751 18.69 -17.62 10.87
C VAL A 751 20.07 -16.97 10.91
N VAL A 752 20.09 -15.65 10.70
CA VAL A 752 21.20 -14.73 10.99
C VAL A 752 21.04 -14.35 12.46
N TYR A 753 22.01 -14.70 13.30
CA TYR A 753 21.90 -14.64 14.77
C TYR A 753 23.29 -14.64 15.42
N ASP A 754 24.08 -13.58 15.26
CA ASP A 754 25.40 -13.42 15.91
C ASP A 754 25.76 -11.95 16.22
N LEU A 755 24.75 -11.10 16.48
CA LEU A 755 24.98 -9.68 16.82
C LEU A 755 26.01 -9.47 17.96
N PRO A 756 26.80 -8.39 17.91
CA PRO A 756 27.57 -7.93 19.07
C PRO A 756 26.66 -7.72 20.29
N ASN A 757 26.98 -8.36 21.41
CA ASN A 757 26.14 -8.44 22.61
C ASN A 757 24.78 -9.14 22.38
N ARG A 758 24.69 -10.17 21.52
CA ARG A 758 23.48 -10.99 21.30
C ARG A 758 22.83 -11.45 22.62
N ASP A 759 21.50 -11.47 22.64
CA ASP A 759 20.64 -11.90 23.76
C ASP A 759 20.90 -11.09 25.05
N CYS A 760 20.97 -9.76 24.94
CA CYS A 760 21.50 -8.89 26.01
C CYS A 760 20.75 -8.93 27.35
N ALA A 761 19.52 -9.46 27.38
CA ALA A 761 18.69 -9.65 28.58
C ALA A 761 18.58 -11.13 29.03
N ALA A 762 19.41 -12.02 28.46
CA ALA A 762 19.45 -13.45 28.76
C ALA A 762 20.89 -13.97 28.86
N LEU A 763 21.07 -15.13 29.49
CA LEU A 763 22.39 -15.76 29.69
C LEU A 763 22.61 -17.01 28.81
N ALA A 764 21.54 -17.68 28.40
CA ALA A 764 21.59 -19.01 27.79
C ALA A 764 22.32 -19.06 26.44
N SER A 765 22.18 -18.00 25.64
CA SER A 765 22.62 -17.94 24.24
C SER A 765 23.64 -16.83 23.96
N ASN A 766 24.23 -16.20 24.99
CA ASN A 766 25.24 -15.13 24.87
C ASN A 766 26.20 -15.29 23.68
N GLY A 767 26.11 -14.40 22.68
CA GLY A 767 26.90 -14.48 21.44
C GLY A 767 28.43 -14.30 21.63
N GLU A 768 29.20 -14.77 20.63
CA GLU A 768 30.68 -14.71 20.66
C GLU A 768 31.25 -13.32 20.39
N LEU A 769 30.42 -12.38 19.93
CA LEU A 769 30.82 -11.01 19.59
C LEU A 769 30.44 -10.02 20.69
N ARG A 770 31.35 -9.09 21.00
CA ARG A 770 31.18 -8.04 22.02
C ARG A 770 31.52 -6.67 21.47
N ILE A 771 30.66 -5.68 21.71
CA ILE A 771 30.84 -4.30 21.20
C ILE A 771 32.17 -3.70 21.69
N SER A 772 32.46 -3.92 22.98
CA SER A 772 33.70 -3.52 23.65
C SER A 772 34.96 -4.28 23.19
N GLU A 773 34.84 -5.33 22.36
CA GLU A 773 35.95 -6.15 21.83
C GLU A 773 36.02 -6.11 20.29
N ASP A 774 35.62 -4.98 19.68
CA ASP A 774 35.56 -4.76 18.21
C ASP A 774 34.58 -5.68 17.47
N GLY A 775 33.60 -6.25 18.21
CA GLY A 775 32.65 -7.24 17.71
C GLY A 775 31.83 -6.77 16.50
N PHE A 776 31.56 -5.47 16.35
CA PHE A 776 30.89 -4.97 15.15
C PHE A 776 31.73 -5.17 13.88
N ASN A 777 33.03 -4.84 13.91
CA ASN A 777 33.90 -5.10 12.75
C ASN A 777 34.03 -6.61 12.47
N ARG A 778 34.05 -7.45 13.50
CA ARG A 778 34.00 -8.92 13.33
C ARG A 778 32.68 -9.37 12.70
N TYR A 779 31.53 -8.86 13.16
CA TYR A 779 30.21 -9.17 12.62
C TYR A 779 30.11 -8.84 11.11
N GLN A 780 30.65 -7.69 10.69
CA GLN A 780 30.67 -7.31 9.28
C GLN A 780 31.59 -8.24 8.44
N ASN A 781 32.83 -8.47 8.89
CA ASN A 781 33.88 -9.06 8.05
C ASN A 781 34.08 -10.58 8.22
N GLU A 782 33.78 -11.13 9.38
CA GLU A 782 33.94 -12.56 9.73
C GLU A 782 32.61 -13.33 9.68
N TYR A 783 31.47 -12.65 9.81
CA TYR A 783 30.13 -13.27 9.86
C TYR A 783 29.28 -12.94 8.61
N ILE A 784 28.86 -11.68 8.42
CA ILE A 784 27.98 -11.30 7.30
C ILE A 784 28.67 -11.44 5.94
N ALA A 785 29.91 -10.97 5.77
CA ALA A 785 30.58 -11.04 4.48
C ALA A 785 30.78 -12.49 3.96
N PRO A 786 31.22 -13.49 4.76
CA PRO A 786 31.28 -14.88 4.32
C PRO A 786 29.91 -15.52 4.03
N ILE A 787 28.85 -15.15 4.76
CA ILE A 787 27.47 -15.56 4.43
C ILE A 787 27.12 -15.04 3.02
N VAL A 788 27.30 -13.74 2.79
CA VAL A 788 27.00 -13.09 1.50
C VAL A 788 27.84 -13.67 0.35
N GLU A 789 29.11 -13.99 0.58
CA GLU A 789 29.96 -14.69 -0.41
C GLU A 789 29.32 -16.02 -0.81
N ILE A 790 28.94 -16.87 0.15
CA ILE A 790 28.32 -18.17 -0.10
C ILE A 790 26.96 -18.01 -0.80
N LEU A 791 26.09 -17.12 -0.34
CA LEU A 791 24.77 -16.90 -0.92
C LEU A 791 24.82 -16.26 -2.33
N SER A 792 25.90 -15.55 -2.66
CA SER A 792 26.10 -14.94 -3.99
C SER A 792 26.54 -15.92 -5.08
N ASP A 793 26.85 -17.17 -4.73
CA ASP A 793 27.31 -18.18 -5.67
C ASP A 793 26.23 -18.48 -6.74
N PRO A 794 26.54 -18.34 -8.05
CA PRO A 794 25.60 -18.62 -9.13
C PRO A 794 24.97 -20.03 -9.10
N ALA A 795 25.57 -21.00 -8.39
CA ALA A 795 24.97 -22.32 -8.15
C ALA A 795 23.62 -22.22 -7.39
N TYR A 796 23.49 -21.29 -6.45
CA TYR A 796 22.31 -21.16 -5.58
C TYR A 796 21.31 -20.09 -6.06
N ALA A 797 21.57 -19.42 -7.19
CA ALA A 797 20.74 -18.32 -7.72
C ALA A 797 19.29 -18.71 -8.10
N ASN A 798 18.94 -20.00 -8.07
CA ASN A 798 17.58 -20.52 -8.24
C ASN A 798 16.91 -20.98 -6.93
N ILE A 799 17.63 -20.97 -5.82
CA ILE A 799 17.10 -21.17 -4.46
C ILE A 799 16.63 -19.82 -3.94
N ARG A 800 15.36 -19.74 -3.51
CA ARG A 800 14.82 -18.66 -2.70
C ARG A 800 15.33 -18.84 -1.27
N ILE A 801 15.99 -17.84 -0.70
CA ILE A 801 16.62 -17.95 0.62
C ILE A 801 15.85 -17.06 1.59
N ALA A 802 15.05 -17.64 2.48
CA ALA A 802 14.43 -16.92 3.59
C ALA A 802 15.47 -16.72 4.69
N ALA A 803 15.83 -15.47 4.96
CA ALA A 803 16.78 -15.09 6.00
C ALA A 803 16.02 -14.48 7.18
N ILE A 804 15.91 -15.21 8.29
CA ILE A 804 15.42 -14.65 9.54
C ILE A 804 16.55 -13.79 10.14
N ILE A 805 16.27 -12.52 10.43
CA ILE A 805 17.27 -11.54 10.85
C ILE A 805 17.17 -11.26 12.34
N GLU A 806 18.16 -11.77 13.07
CA GLU A 806 18.52 -11.46 14.45
C GLU A 806 17.35 -11.54 15.44
N VAL A 807 17.01 -12.77 15.81
CA VAL A 807 16.09 -13.09 16.92
C VAL A 807 16.59 -12.47 18.23
N ASP A 808 15.67 -12.12 19.14
CA ASP A 808 15.99 -11.59 20.49
C ASP A 808 16.91 -10.33 20.47
N SER A 809 16.69 -9.45 19.50
CA SER A 809 17.51 -8.25 19.27
C SER A 809 16.79 -6.93 19.61
N LEU A 810 16.25 -6.22 18.61
CA LEU A 810 15.62 -4.90 18.74
C LEU A 810 14.50 -4.81 19.81
N PRO A 811 13.67 -5.85 20.08
CA PRO A 811 12.70 -5.82 21.18
C PRO A 811 13.33 -5.49 22.56
N ASN A 812 14.57 -5.94 22.82
CA ASN A 812 15.29 -5.62 24.07
C ASN A 812 15.59 -4.12 24.20
N LEU A 813 15.79 -3.40 23.10
CA LEU A 813 16.05 -1.96 23.12
C LEU A 813 14.80 -1.13 23.42
N VAL A 814 13.62 -1.76 23.51
CA VAL A 814 12.38 -1.14 23.95
C VAL A 814 12.13 -1.42 25.44
N THR A 815 12.29 -2.68 25.87
CA THR A 815 11.83 -3.10 27.21
C THR A 815 12.93 -3.25 28.25
N ASN A 816 14.18 -3.52 27.86
CA ASN A 816 15.23 -4.04 28.74
C ASN A 816 16.49 -3.13 28.78
N LEU A 817 16.33 -1.84 28.51
CA LEU A 817 17.44 -0.85 28.49
C LEU A 817 18.04 -0.54 29.88
N ASP A 818 17.52 -1.10 30.96
CA ASP A 818 18.13 -1.08 32.29
C ASP A 818 19.20 -2.18 32.48
N GLU A 819 19.19 -3.22 31.64
CA GLU A 819 20.29 -4.20 31.58
C GLU A 819 21.52 -3.62 30.87
N ALA A 820 22.69 -3.85 31.45
CA ALA A 820 23.93 -3.17 31.05
C ALA A 820 24.36 -3.49 29.61
N ASP A 821 24.26 -4.77 29.21
CA ASP A 821 24.61 -5.24 27.87
C ASP A 821 23.63 -4.69 26.81
N CYS A 822 22.35 -4.50 27.17
CA CYS A 822 21.33 -3.93 26.28
C CYS A 822 21.51 -2.42 26.10
N ASN A 823 21.89 -1.71 27.16
CA ASN A 823 22.25 -0.31 27.07
C ASN A 823 23.56 -0.08 26.28
N GLU A 824 24.51 -1.03 26.26
CA GLU A 824 25.64 -1.02 25.32
C GLU A 824 25.17 -1.33 23.87
N ALA A 825 24.25 -2.29 23.69
CA ALA A 825 23.67 -2.67 22.40
C ALA A 825 22.77 -1.61 21.75
N ASN A 826 22.33 -0.60 22.51
CA ASN A 826 21.67 0.61 22.00
C ASN A 826 22.67 1.66 21.45
N GLY A 827 23.98 1.39 21.56
CA GLY A 827 25.06 2.25 21.09
C GLY A 827 25.44 2.05 19.62
N ALA A 828 26.41 2.84 19.15
CA ALA A 828 26.99 2.70 17.81
C ALA A 828 27.75 1.38 17.68
N GLY A 829 27.52 0.64 16.58
CA GLY A 829 27.97 -0.74 16.41
C GLY A 829 27.10 -1.78 17.13
N GLY A 830 26.01 -1.36 17.77
CA GLY A 830 25.02 -2.22 18.39
C GLY A 830 23.96 -2.75 17.42
N TYR A 831 22.81 -3.19 17.95
CA TYR A 831 21.82 -3.98 17.20
C TYR A 831 21.27 -3.25 15.97
N VAL A 832 20.99 -1.95 16.06
CA VAL A 832 20.46 -1.16 14.94
C VAL A 832 21.47 -1.10 13.78
N ASP A 833 22.76 -0.88 14.05
CA ASP A 833 23.80 -0.84 13.02
C ASP A 833 24.06 -2.22 12.42
N GLY A 834 24.08 -3.28 13.24
CA GLY A 834 24.27 -4.66 12.79
C GLY A 834 23.13 -5.16 11.90
N ILE A 835 21.88 -4.93 12.29
CA ILE A 835 20.71 -5.32 11.48
C ILE A 835 20.64 -4.51 10.19
N ARG A 836 20.89 -3.19 10.25
CA ARG A 836 20.97 -2.35 9.04
C ARG A 836 22.04 -2.84 8.07
N HIS A 837 23.23 -3.17 8.57
CA HIS A 837 24.30 -3.75 7.74
C HIS A 837 23.87 -5.08 7.11
N SER A 838 23.32 -6.01 7.91
CA SER A 838 22.86 -7.33 7.45
C SER A 838 21.84 -7.22 6.32
N LEU A 839 20.84 -6.35 6.50
CA LEU A 839 19.81 -6.06 5.51
C LEU A 839 20.39 -5.41 4.24
N ILE A 840 21.35 -4.50 4.38
CA ILE A 840 22.02 -3.81 3.26
C ILE A 840 22.88 -4.77 2.43
N GLU A 841 23.58 -5.72 3.04
CA GLU A 841 24.43 -6.67 2.32
C GLU A 841 23.60 -7.80 1.70
N LEU A 842 22.73 -8.46 2.47
CA LEU A 842 21.84 -9.52 1.97
C LEU A 842 20.86 -9.01 0.91
N GLY A 843 20.39 -7.76 1.04
CA GLY A 843 19.50 -7.10 0.08
C GLY A 843 20.07 -6.87 -1.32
N ARG A 844 21.37 -7.10 -1.53
CA ARG A 844 21.99 -7.08 -2.87
C ARG A 844 21.78 -8.39 -3.63
N LEU A 845 21.31 -9.44 -2.96
CA LEU A 845 21.09 -10.76 -3.53
C LEU A 845 19.61 -10.91 -3.87
N ASN A 846 19.28 -10.90 -5.17
CA ASN A 846 17.89 -10.91 -5.67
C ASN A 846 17.04 -12.07 -5.15
N ASN A 847 17.67 -13.19 -4.78
CA ASN A 847 17.04 -14.40 -4.27
C ASN A 847 17.01 -14.51 -2.74
N VAL A 848 17.46 -13.50 -1.97
CA VAL A 848 17.41 -13.49 -0.50
C VAL A 848 16.27 -12.61 0.02
N TYR A 849 15.44 -13.17 0.89
CA TYR A 849 14.20 -12.62 1.43
C TYR A 849 14.35 -12.44 2.94
N SER A 850 14.63 -11.22 3.39
CA SER A 850 14.85 -10.96 4.81
C SER A 850 13.54 -10.77 5.57
N TYR A 851 13.39 -11.47 6.70
CA TYR A 851 12.30 -11.28 7.65
C TYR A 851 12.91 -10.90 9.01
N VAL A 852 12.63 -9.69 9.50
CA VAL A 852 13.20 -9.19 10.77
C VAL A 852 12.39 -9.72 11.94
N ASP A 853 13.06 -10.16 13.01
CA ASP A 853 12.37 -10.64 14.20
C ASP A 853 11.66 -9.51 14.97
N ILE A 854 10.48 -9.81 15.50
CA ILE A 854 9.62 -8.87 16.26
C ILE A 854 9.14 -9.47 17.59
N ALA A 855 9.94 -10.35 18.20
CA ALA A 855 9.57 -11.11 19.39
C ALA A 855 8.19 -11.79 19.24
N HIS A 856 7.25 -11.53 20.15
CA HIS A 856 5.93 -12.16 20.17
C HIS A 856 4.90 -11.28 20.92
N SER A 857 3.61 -11.61 20.77
CA SER A 857 2.49 -10.88 21.42
C SER A 857 2.62 -10.81 22.94
N GLY A 858 3.21 -11.84 23.56
CA GLY A 858 3.49 -11.92 25.00
C GLY A 858 4.65 -11.03 25.49
N TRP A 859 5.28 -10.25 24.61
CA TRP A 859 6.34 -9.28 24.93
C TRP A 859 6.01 -7.88 24.40
N LEU A 860 5.66 -7.76 23.12
CA LEU A 860 5.39 -6.47 22.47
C LEU A 860 3.89 -6.15 22.31
N GLY A 861 2.99 -6.91 22.94
CA GLY A 861 1.53 -6.73 22.79
C GLY A 861 0.86 -5.67 23.68
N TRP A 862 1.58 -5.10 24.65
CA TRP A 862 1.09 -3.92 25.39
C TRP A 862 1.17 -2.69 24.47
N SER A 863 0.18 -1.77 24.55
CA SER A 863 0.05 -0.62 23.64
C SER A 863 1.32 0.21 23.49
N ASP A 864 2.02 0.39 24.60
CA ASP A 864 3.15 1.29 24.73
C ASP A 864 4.37 0.62 24.08
N ASN A 865 4.75 -0.58 24.54
CA ASN A 865 5.75 -1.47 23.93
C ASN A 865 5.52 -1.64 22.41
N PHE A 866 4.28 -1.90 21.99
CA PHE A 866 3.90 -2.07 20.59
C PHE A 866 4.24 -0.81 19.79
N SER A 867 3.81 0.36 20.27
CA SER A 867 4.02 1.64 19.57
C SER A 867 5.49 2.05 19.50
N GLU A 868 6.27 1.78 20.55
CA GLU A 868 7.69 2.08 20.62
C GLU A 868 8.53 1.11 19.78
N ALA A 869 8.19 -0.18 19.78
CA ALA A 869 8.85 -1.17 18.93
C ALA A 869 8.52 -1.00 17.45
N VAL A 870 7.26 -0.69 17.11
CA VAL A 870 6.86 -0.30 15.75
C VAL A 870 7.61 0.95 15.29
N ALA A 871 7.92 1.89 16.21
CA ALA A 871 8.75 3.04 15.89
C ALA A 871 10.22 2.67 15.67
N LEU A 872 10.86 2.05 16.66
CA LEU A 872 12.28 1.67 16.63
C LEU A 872 12.59 0.74 15.45
N ILE A 873 11.87 -0.38 15.34
CA ILE A 873 12.10 -1.36 14.29
C ILE A 873 11.76 -0.74 12.94
N GLY A 874 10.67 0.03 12.85
CA GLY A 874 10.28 0.78 11.65
C GLY A 874 11.36 1.75 11.15
N ASP A 875 12.08 2.42 12.04
CA ASP A 875 13.16 3.34 11.68
C ASP A 875 14.49 2.63 11.43
N ALA A 876 14.74 1.51 12.11
CA ALA A 876 15.87 0.62 11.82
C ALA A 876 15.77 0.00 10.42
N VAL A 877 14.57 -0.39 9.96
CA VAL A 877 14.35 -1.02 8.65
C VAL A 877 14.15 -0.04 7.49
N ASN A 878 13.74 1.20 7.75
CA ASN A 878 13.53 2.20 6.71
C ASN A 878 14.85 2.81 6.20
N ASN A 879 14.82 3.38 4.99
CA ASN A 879 15.93 4.17 4.42
C ASN A 879 17.29 3.44 4.41
N LEU A 880 17.32 2.20 3.90
CA LEU A 880 18.53 1.37 3.81
C LEU A 880 19.43 1.71 2.60
N GLY A 881 18.90 2.42 1.60
CA GLY A 881 19.61 2.83 0.39
C GLY A 881 18.75 2.67 -0.87
N SER A 882 19.10 3.36 -1.94
CA SER A 882 18.39 3.23 -3.22
C SER A 882 18.68 1.89 -3.90
N GLY A 883 17.64 1.27 -4.45
CA GLY A 883 17.74 -0.02 -5.16
C GLY A 883 17.86 -1.26 -4.27
N ILE A 884 17.96 -1.12 -2.94
CA ILE A 884 17.98 -2.23 -1.99
C ILE A 884 16.58 -2.37 -1.38
N ASN A 885 15.88 -3.46 -1.68
CA ASN A 885 14.64 -3.84 -0.99
C ASN A 885 14.81 -5.23 -0.35
N PRO A 886 15.49 -5.32 0.83
CA PRO A 886 15.86 -6.60 1.41
C PRO A 886 14.67 -7.33 2.04
N ILE A 887 13.75 -6.55 2.61
CA ILE A 887 12.72 -7.02 3.53
C ILE A 887 11.54 -7.57 2.75
N ALA A 888 11.33 -8.87 2.92
CA ALA A 888 10.07 -9.51 2.59
C ALA A 888 9.06 -9.33 3.74
N GLY A 889 9.52 -9.16 4.99
CA GLY A 889 8.68 -8.66 6.08
C GLY A 889 9.24 -8.93 7.47
N PHE A 890 8.44 -9.56 8.33
CA PHE A 890 8.77 -9.77 9.75
C PHE A 890 8.43 -11.20 10.19
N VAL A 891 9.05 -11.68 11.28
CA VAL A 891 8.70 -12.96 11.94
C VAL A 891 8.40 -12.76 13.42
N SER A 892 7.33 -13.41 13.91
CA SER A 892 7.01 -13.48 15.34
C SER A 892 7.11 -14.91 15.88
N ASN A 893 7.14 -14.99 17.20
CA ASN A 893 7.16 -16.21 18.01
C ASN A 893 8.39 -17.11 17.79
N SER A 894 9.45 -16.61 17.13
CA SER A 894 10.73 -17.30 16.93
C SER A 894 11.24 -17.91 18.24
N ALA A 895 11.43 -19.24 18.26
CA ALA A 895 11.80 -19.98 19.47
C ALA A 895 10.88 -19.79 20.70
N ASN A 896 9.67 -19.28 20.52
CA ASN A 896 8.70 -19.05 21.60
C ASN A 896 7.50 -20.01 21.46
N TYR A 897 6.50 -19.84 22.32
CA TYR A 897 5.45 -20.81 22.59
C TYR A 897 4.04 -20.22 22.52
N THR A 898 3.88 -18.96 22.12
CA THR A 898 2.58 -18.28 22.14
C THR A 898 1.70 -18.82 21.01
N PRO A 899 0.44 -19.26 21.29
CA PRO A 899 -0.41 -19.89 20.29
C PRO A 899 -0.75 -18.95 19.13
N VAL A 900 -1.04 -19.53 17.97
CA VAL A 900 -1.42 -18.77 16.77
C VAL A 900 -2.77 -18.08 16.92
N GLU A 901 -3.75 -18.75 17.54
CA GLU A 901 -5.09 -18.21 17.85
C GLU A 901 -5.54 -18.70 19.24
N GLU A 902 -6.02 -17.82 20.12
CA GLU A 902 -6.66 -18.19 21.39
C GLU A 902 -8.18 -18.38 21.20
N ILE A 903 -8.53 -19.48 20.51
CA ILE A 903 -9.88 -19.75 19.97
C ILE A 903 -11.03 -19.74 21.02
N TYR A 904 -10.71 -19.88 22.31
CA TYR A 904 -11.69 -19.85 23.41
C TYR A 904 -11.74 -18.50 24.14
N LEU A 905 -10.79 -17.59 23.87
CA LEU A 905 -10.69 -16.25 24.46
C LEU A 905 -10.61 -15.12 23.39
N PRO A 906 -11.35 -15.15 22.26
CA PRO A 906 -11.15 -14.26 21.10
C PRO A 906 -11.62 -12.79 21.31
N ASN A 907 -11.85 -12.36 22.56
CA ASN A 907 -12.25 -10.99 22.88
C ASN A 907 -11.61 -10.55 24.22
N PRO A 908 -10.42 -9.94 24.18
CA PRO A 908 -9.71 -9.44 25.37
C PRO A 908 -10.51 -8.45 26.24
N ASP A 909 -11.52 -7.78 25.67
CA ASP A 909 -12.36 -6.80 26.37
C ASP A 909 -13.62 -7.40 27.04
N LEU A 910 -13.90 -8.70 26.84
CA LEU A 910 -15.07 -9.39 27.43
C LEU A 910 -15.03 -9.35 28.96
N GLN A 911 -16.21 -9.18 29.58
CA GLN A 911 -16.37 -8.97 31.02
C GLN A 911 -16.68 -10.27 31.76
N VAL A 912 -15.79 -10.69 32.67
CA VAL A 912 -15.97 -11.86 33.57
C VAL A 912 -15.44 -11.49 34.97
N GLY A 913 -16.08 -11.97 36.05
CA GLY A 913 -15.68 -11.66 37.43
C GLY A 913 -15.86 -10.20 37.87
N GLY A 914 -16.21 -9.29 36.96
CA GLY A 914 -16.16 -7.84 37.18
C GLY A 914 -14.88 -7.16 36.67
N GLY A 915 -14.01 -7.91 35.97
CA GLY A 915 -12.89 -7.39 35.19
C GLY A 915 -13.03 -7.73 33.70
N GLN A 916 -12.06 -7.28 32.90
CA GLN A 916 -11.91 -7.71 31.50
C GLN A 916 -11.04 -8.97 31.43
N LEU A 917 -11.20 -9.78 30.38
CA LEU A 917 -10.32 -10.93 30.16
C LEU A 917 -8.84 -10.53 30.17
N LYS A 918 -8.48 -9.41 29.53
CA LYS A 918 -7.10 -8.94 29.51
C LYS A 918 -6.56 -8.52 30.88
N SER A 919 -7.43 -8.14 31.83
CA SER A 919 -7.01 -7.72 33.18
C SER A 919 -6.70 -8.89 34.13
N SER A 920 -6.67 -10.14 33.63
CA SER A 920 -6.28 -11.31 34.41
C SER A 920 -4.78 -11.43 34.62
N ASP A 921 -4.36 -12.14 35.67
CA ASP A 921 -2.96 -12.31 36.06
C ASP A 921 -2.07 -12.95 34.97
N PHE A 922 -2.65 -13.70 34.02
CA PHE A 922 -1.89 -14.29 32.90
C PHE A 922 -1.71 -13.36 31.67
N TYR A 923 -2.49 -12.28 31.58
CA TYR A 923 -2.48 -11.37 30.42
C TYR A 923 -2.12 -9.91 30.76
N GLU A 924 -2.21 -9.49 32.02
CA GLU A 924 -1.61 -8.25 32.54
C GLU A 924 -1.95 -6.97 31.73
N PHE A 925 -3.20 -6.86 31.28
CA PHE A 925 -3.77 -5.82 30.39
C PHE A 925 -3.27 -5.82 28.92
N ASN A 926 -2.45 -6.79 28.51
CA ASN A 926 -2.02 -6.98 27.12
C ASN A 926 -3.22 -7.16 26.17
N GLY A 927 -3.18 -6.49 25.02
CA GLY A 927 -4.28 -6.50 24.04
C GLY A 927 -4.32 -7.74 23.15
N TYR A 928 -3.20 -8.47 23.02
CA TYR A 928 -3.07 -9.61 22.11
C TYR A 928 -2.79 -10.89 22.89
N PHE A 929 -3.72 -11.83 22.83
CA PHE A 929 -3.61 -13.13 23.51
C PHE A 929 -2.84 -14.17 22.68
N ASP A 930 -2.77 -13.94 21.37
CA ASP A 930 -2.22 -14.85 20.36
C ASP A 930 -1.39 -14.10 19.31
N GLU A 931 -0.68 -14.86 18.48
CA GLU A 931 0.22 -14.32 17.48
C GLU A 931 -0.49 -13.81 16.22
N LEU A 932 -1.59 -14.43 15.78
CA LEU A 932 -2.28 -14.02 14.54
C LEU A 932 -2.84 -12.60 14.66
N SER A 933 -3.46 -12.25 15.80
CA SER A 933 -3.93 -10.89 16.04
C SER A 933 -2.77 -9.89 16.09
N PHE A 934 -1.70 -10.22 16.83
CA PHE A 934 -0.50 -9.39 16.96
C PHE A 934 0.20 -9.13 15.61
N VAL A 935 0.48 -10.16 14.80
CA VAL A 935 1.16 -9.95 13.51
C VAL A 935 0.28 -9.22 12.50
N THR A 936 -1.04 -9.40 12.55
CA THR A 936 -1.97 -8.69 11.68
C THR A 936 -1.87 -7.19 11.92
N ASP A 937 -1.96 -6.74 13.18
CA ASP A 937 -1.89 -5.31 13.48
C ASP A 937 -0.46 -4.76 13.44
N TRP A 938 0.57 -5.56 13.72
CA TRP A 938 1.96 -5.18 13.48
C TRP A 938 2.20 -4.85 12.00
N ARG A 939 1.73 -5.72 11.10
CA ARG A 939 1.77 -5.51 9.65
C ARG A 939 1.05 -4.22 9.25
N ASN A 940 -0.16 -4.01 9.76
CA ASN A 940 -0.95 -2.81 9.50
C ASN A 940 -0.22 -1.53 9.98
N ALA A 941 0.41 -1.59 11.14
CA ALA A 941 1.16 -0.48 11.71
C ALA A 941 2.45 -0.17 10.92
N MET A 942 3.18 -1.20 10.47
CA MET A 942 4.37 -1.03 9.63
C MET A 942 4.05 -0.48 8.23
N VAL A 943 2.98 -0.96 7.59
CA VAL A 943 2.49 -0.37 6.32
C VAL A 943 2.04 1.08 6.56
N SER A 944 1.44 1.39 7.71
CA SER A 944 1.09 2.78 8.10
C SER A 944 2.30 3.68 8.36
N ARG A 945 3.50 3.11 8.60
CA ARG A 945 4.80 3.83 8.63
C ARG A 945 5.43 3.98 7.25
N GLY A 946 4.79 3.51 6.18
CA GLY A 946 5.29 3.60 4.81
C GLY A 946 6.16 2.43 4.35
N LEU A 947 6.21 1.31 5.09
CA LEU A 947 6.74 0.07 4.52
C LEU A 947 5.82 -0.42 3.39
N PRO A 948 6.35 -1.15 2.37
CA PRO A 948 5.56 -1.66 1.25
C PRO A 948 4.34 -2.46 1.69
N SER A 949 3.19 -2.25 1.06
CA SER A 949 1.93 -2.93 1.39
C SER A 949 1.93 -4.44 1.15
N ASN A 950 2.98 -4.96 0.49
CA ASN A 950 3.20 -6.37 0.20
C ASN A 950 4.12 -7.09 1.21
N ILE A 951 4.57 -6.44 2.31
CA ILE A 951 5.31 -7.16 3.36
C ILE A 951 4.49 -8.35 3.93
N GLY A 952 5.15 -9.48 4.17
CA GLY A 952 4.55 -10.70 4.73
C GLY A 952 4.96 -10.94 6.17
N MET A 953 4.05 -11.50 6.98
CA MET A 953 4.34 -11.91 8.35
C MET A 953 4.62 -13.41 8.40
N LEU A 954 5.65 -13.82 9.12
CA LEU A 954 5.89 -15.21 9.49
C LEU A 954 5.52 -15.43 10.95
N ILE A 955 5.05 -16.63 11.28
CA ILE A 955 4.88 -17.06 12.67
C ILE A 955 5.66 -18.37 12.83
N ASP A 956 6.59 -18.41 13.78
CA ASP A 956 7.20 -19.68 14.20
C ASP A 956 6.17 -20.52 14.95
N THR A 957 5.75 -21.59 14.29
CA THR A 957 4.77 -22.57 14.79
C THR A 957 5.45 -23.83 15.32
N GLY A 958 6.77 -23.81 15.51
CA GLY A 958 7.55 -24.97 15.91
C GLY A 958 7.05 -25.63 17.19
N ARG A 959 6.68 -24.84 18.21
CA ARG A 959 6.43 -25.32 19.59
C ARG A 959 5.15 -24.79 20.27
N ASN A 960 4.29 -24.07 19.54
CA ASN A 960 3.14 -23.34 20.09
C ASN A 960 1.77 -24.03 19.94
N GLY A 961 1.73 -25.33 19.61
CA GLY A 961 0.47 -26.03 19.37
C GLY A 961 -0.43 -26.15 20.61
N TRP A 962 0.16 -26.44 21.77
CA TRP A 962 -0.54 -26.71 23.04
C TRP A 962 -1.66 -27.76 22.92
N GLY A 963 -1.30 -28.95 22.41
CA GLY A 963 -2.16 -30.12 22.36
C GLY A 963 -2.08 -30.98 23.62
N GLY A 964 -2.13 -32.29 23.43
CA GLY A 964 -2.12 -33.27 24.51
C GLY A 964 -3.39 -33.25 25.38
N PRO A 965 -3.47 -34.08 26.43
CA PRO A 965 -4.66 -34.23 27.27
C PRO A 965 -5.01 -32.99 28.12
N GLY A 966 -4.11 -32.00 28.22
CA GLY A 966 -4.29 -30.78 29.00
C GLY A 966 -4.90 -29.61 28.22
N ARG A 967 -5.10 -29.74 26.90
CA ARG A 967 -5.71 -28.69 26.07
C ARG A 967 -7.20 -28.51 26.42
N PRO A 968 -7.69 -27.27 26.64
CA PRO A 968 -9.11 -27.00 26.73
C PRO A 968 -9.90 -27.47 25.50
N THR A 969 -11.16 -27.84 25.70
CA THR A 969 -12.08 -28.29 24.64
C THR A 969 -13.34 -27.46 24.51
N ALA A 970 -13.53 -26.51 25.43
CA ALA A 970 -14.62 -25.54 25.46
C ALA A 970 -14.19 -24.31 26.28
N VAL A 971 -14.90 -23.19 26.09
CA VAL A 971 -14.82 -22.02 26.96
C VAL A 971 -15.32 -22.39 28.38
N SER A 972 -14.66 -21.88 29.41
CA SER A 972 -15.08 -22.04 30.80
C SER A 972 -16.50 -21.53 31.06
N THR A 973 -17.19 -22.18 32.01
CA THR A 973 -18.46 -21.69 32.57
C THR A 973 -18.30 -20.95 33.90
N SER A 974 -17.07 -20.68 34.33
CA SER A 974 -16.81 -19.96 35.58
C SER A 974 -17.22 -18.49 35.47
N THR A 975 -17.65 -17.92 36.60
CA THR A 975 -17.88 -16.47 36.73
C THR A 975 -16.73 -15.75 37.43
N ASP A 976 -15.69 -16.48 37.84
CA ASP A 976 -14.44 -15.95 38.38
C ASP A 976 -13.42 -15.74 37.24
N LEU A 977 -12.71 -14.61 37.23
CA LEU A 977 -11.87 -14.19 36.11
C LEU A 977 -10.69 -15.15 35.89
N GLU A 978 -9.89 -15.40 36.92
CA GLU A 978 -8.70 -16.24 36.81
C GLU A 978 -9.08 -17.70 36.52
N THR A 979 -10.14 -18.21 37.14
CA THR A 979 -10.66 -19.55 36.83
C THR A 979 -11.11 -19.62 35.36
N TYR A 980 -11.85 -18.63 34.87
CA TYR A 980 -12.34 -18.60 33.49
C TYR A 980 -11.20 -18.59 32.47
N ILE A 981 -10.17 -17.77 32.70
CA ILE A 981 -8.97 -17.70 31.86
C ILE A 981 -8.21 -19.03 31.91
N ASN A 982 -7.85 -19.52 33.10
CA ASN A 982 -7.01 -20.70 33.25
C ASN A 982 -7.69 -22.01 32.80
N GLU A 983 -9.01 -22.10 32.81
CA GLU A 983 -9.77 -23.22 32.21
C GLU A 983 -9.91 -23.11 30.68
N SER A 984 -9.82 -21.92 30.09
CA SER A 984 -10.09 -21.69 28.65
C SER A 984 -8.84 -21.53 27.79
N ARG A 985 -7.76 -20.91 28.31
CA ARG A 985 -6.56 -20.57 27.53
C ARG A 985 -5.83 -21.79 26.97
N LEU A 986 -5.44 -21.73 25.71
CA LEU A 986 -4.65 -22.76 25.06
C LEU A 986 -3.20 -22.75 25.54
N ASP A 987 -2.57 -21.58 25.66
CA ASP A 987 -1.24 -21.47 26.26
C ASP A 987 -1.29 -22.01 27.69
N ARG A 988 -0.45 -23.00 28.05
CA ARG A 988 -0.44 -23.63 29.38
C ARG A 988 0.78 -23.26 30.25
N ARG A 989 1.55 -22.22 29.88
CA ARG A 989 2.64 -21.67 30.72
C ARG A 989 2.12 -21.17 32.07
N GLN A 990 3.00 -21.01 33.05
CA GLN A 990 2.66 -20.30 34.29
C GLN A 990 2.60 -18.78 34.06
N HIS A 991 3.47 -18.27 33.18
CA HIS A 991 3.57 -16.86 32.80
C HIS A 991 3.91 -16.73 31.31
N ARG A 992 3.45 -15.67 30.62
CA ARG A 992 3.78 -15.47 29.19
C ARG A 992 5.27 -15.21 28.95
N GLY A 993 5.96 -14.65 29.94
CA GLY A 993 7.42 -14.49 29.95
C GLY A 993 8.22 -15.78 30.24
N ASN A 994 7.59 -16.95 30.43
CA ASN A 994 8.31 -18.21 30.46
C ASN A 994 8.71 -18.59 29.02
N TRP A 995 9.99 -18.44 28.68
CA TRP A 995 10.52 -18.71 27.33
C TRP A 995 11.35 -20.00 27.23
N CYS A 996 12.13 -20.38 28.24
CA CYS A 996 13.09 -21.49 28.11
C CYS A 996 12.44 -22.87 28.28
N ASN A 997 12.65 -23.79 27.33
CA ASN A 997 12.38 -25.22 27.43
C ASN A 997 10.98 -25.57 27.96
N GLN A 998 9.93 -24.87 27.50
CA GLN A 998 8.57 -25.10 28.00
C GLN A 998 7.97 -26.41 27.45
N PRO A 999 7.13 -27.13 28.23
CA PRO A 999 6.43 -28.33 27.79
C PRO A 999 5.21 -28.00 26.90
N GLY A 1000 5.47 -27.31 25.78
CA GLY A 1000 4.50 -26.92 24.76
C GLY A 1000 4.05 -28.09 23.88
N GLY A 1001 3.92 -27.84 22.57
CA GLY A 1001 3.54 -28.88 21.60
C GLY A 1001 3.86 -28.47 20.16
N VAL A 1002 4.18 -29.42 19.27
CA VAL A 1002 4.33 -29.12 17.82
C VAL A 1002 3.06 -28.41 17.32
N GLY A 1003 3.21 -27.24 16.69
CA GLY A 1003 2.09 -26.47 16.20
C GLY A 1003 1.57 -26.90 14.83
N PHE A 1004 1.09 -25.92 14.07
CA PHE A 1004 0.88 -26.09 12.63
C PHE A 1004 2.19 -26.49 11.94
N ARG A 1005 2.09 -27.27 10.86
CA ARG A 1005 3.25 -27.62 10.02
C ARG A 1005 3.62 -26.42 9.15
N PRO A 1006 4.84 -26.35 8.59
CA PRO A 1006 5.21 -25.28 7.67
C PRO A 1006 4.24 -25.22 6.48
N GLN A 1007 3.63 -24.05 6.27
CA GLN A 1007 2.53 -23.85 5.34
C GLN A 1007 2.59 -22.42 4.78
N ALA A 1008 2.67 -22.27 3.46
CA ALA A 1008 2.59 -20.98 2.79
C ALA A 1008 1.15 -20.40 2.79
N ASN A 1009 1.04 -19.08 2.92
CA ASN A 1009 -0.20 -18.30 2.87
C ASN A 1009 -1.39 -18.90 3.66
N PRO A 1010 -1.26 -19.12 4.98
CA PRO A 1010 -2.35 -19.65 5.79
C PRO A 1010 -3.44 -18.60 6.08
N HIS A 1011 -3.07 -17.31 6.18
CA HIS A 1011 -3.98 -16.18 6.41
C HIS A 1011 -3.53 -14.96 5.59
N SER A 1012 -4.45 -14.06 5.26
CA SER A 1012 -4.14 -12.82 4.53
C SER A 1012 -3.08 -11.98 5.26
N GLY A 1013 -1.95 -11.72 4.61
CA GLY A 1013 -0.82 -10.98 5.19
C GLY A 1013 0.16 -11.83 6.00
N VAL A 1014 -0.13 -13.11 6.24
CA VAL A 1014 0.80 -14.09 6.80
C VAL A 1014 1.41 -14.88 5.64
N ASP A 1015 2.70 -14.70 5.40
CA ASP A 1015 3.42 -15.31 4.29
C ASP A 1015 3.54 -16.83 4.45
N ALA A 1016 3.84 -17.28 5.67
CA ALA A 1016 3.84 -18.68 6.02
C ALA A 1016 3.78 -18.90 7.54
N TYR A 1017 3.21 -20.05 7.93
CA TYR A 1017 3.66 -20.73 9.14
C TYR A 1017 5.00 -21.41 8.82
N VAL A 1018 5.97 -21.23 9.71
CA VAL A 1018 7.34 -21.74 9.58
C VAL A 1018 7.75 -22.42 10.88
N TRP A 1019 8.79 -23.26 10.84
CA TRP A 1019 9.47 -23.77 12.04
C TRP A 1019 10.86 -23.13 12.10
N VAL A 1020 10.97 -21.99 12.79
CA VAL A 1020 12.26 -21.28 12.92
C VAL A 1020 13.12 -22.03 13.92
N LYS A 1021 12.64 -22.29 15.13
CA LYS A 1021 13.34 -23.15 16.10
C LYS A 1021 13.07 -24.64 15.81
N PRO A 1022 14.08 -25.46 15.48
CA PRO A 1022 13.90 -26.89 15.26
C PRO A 1022 13.48 -27.57 16.57
N GLN A 1023 12.43 -28.41 16.53
CA GLN A 1023 11.93 -29.08 17.72
C GLN A 1023 12.96 -30.08 18.25
N GLY A 1024 13.06 -30.20 19.56
CA GLY A 1024 14.07 -31.05 20.21
C GLY A 1024 15.43 -30.39 20.38
N GLU A 1025 15.67 -29.20 19.83
CA GLU A 1025 16.79 -28.39 20.32
C GLU A 1025 16.41 -27.67 21.61
N SER A 1026 17.32 -27.69 22.59
CA SER A 1026 17.23 -26.92 23.82
C SER A 1026 17.34 -25.40 23.55
N ASP A 1027 16.75 -24.64 24.47
CA ASP A 1027 16.89 -23.17 24.56
C ASP A 1027 18.00 -22.73 25.53
N GLY A 1028 18.50 -23.65 26.37
CA GLY A 1028 19.48 -23.35 27.39
C GLY A 1028 19.64 -24.49 28.40
N VAL A 1029 20.82 -24.56 29.03
CA VAL A 1029 21.11 -25.61 30.02
C VAL A 1029 20.34 -25.38 31.32
N SER A 1030 19.75 -26.43 31.91
CA SER A 1030 18.92 -26.29 33.12
C SER A 1030 19.71 -26.30 34.44
N ASP A 1031 20.84 -27.00 34.50
CA ASP A 1031 21.69 -27.09 35.70
C ASP A 1031 22.66 -25.89 35.78
N PRO A 1032 22.68 -25.10 36.87
CA PRO A 1032 23.68 -24.05 37.09
C PRO A 1032 25.12 -24.57 37.26
N ASN A 1033 25.33 -25.89 37.38
CA ASN A 1033 26.63 -26.56 37.53
C ASN A 1033 27.06 -27.27 36.23
N PHE A 1034 26.71 -26.70 35.07
CA PHE A 1034 26.95 -27.25 33.74
C PHE A 1034 28.44 -27.47 33.38
N GLU A 1035 28.70 -28.46 32.53
CA GLU A 1035 29.96 -28.53 31.76
C GLU A 1035 29.90 -27.51 30.62
N VAL A 1036 30.98 -26.75 30.39
CA VAL A 1036 31.06 -25.74 29.32
C VAL A 1036 30.97 -26.41 27.95
N ASP A 1037 30.19 -25.82 27.03
CA ASP A 1037 30.04 -26.36 25.67
C ASP A 1037 31.38 -26.31 24.92
N PRO A 1038 31.89 -27.43 24.37
CA PRO A 1038 33.17 -27.44 23.66
C PRO A 1038 33.15 -26.71 22.31
N ASN A 1039 31.96 -26.46 21.74
CA ASN A 1039 31.77 -25.84 20.43
C ASN A 1039 31.38 -24.35 20.51
N ASP A 1040 30.97 -23.88 21.69
CA ASP A 1040 30.70 -22.47 21.99
C ASP A 1040 30.85 -22.19 23.51
N PRO A 1041 32.04 -21.79 23.99
CA PRO A 1041 32.28 -21.56 25.42
C PRO A 1041 31.60 -20.30 25.98
N ASN A 1042 30.84 -19.55 25.18
CA ASN A 1042 30.14 -18.34 25.61
C ASN A 1042 28.75 -18.62 26.19
N LYS A 1043 28.15 -19.78 25.86
CA LYS A 1043 26.87 -20.26 26.40
C LYS A 1043 26.96 -20.50 27.90
N LYS A 1044 26.01 -19.94 28.65
CA LYS A 1044 25.95 -19.96 30.13
C LYS A 1044 24.62 -20.56 30.61
N HIS A 1045 24.52 -20.81 31.90
CA HIS A 1045 23.22 -21.02 32.54
C HIS A 1045 22.43 -19.70 32.62
N ASP A 1046 21.13 -19.76 32.32
CA ASP A 1046 20.18 -18.70 32.63
C ASP A 1046 19.20 -19.21 33.70
N PRO A 1047 18.94 -18.46 34.79
CA PRO A 1047 17.92 -18.81 35.77
C PRO A 1047 16.54 -19.14 35.20
N MET A 1048 16.13 -18.56 34.07
CA MET A 1048 14.86 -18.87 33.39
C MET A 1048 14.81 -20.28 32.79
N CYS A 1049 15.96 -20.96 32.68
CA CYS A 1049 16.05 -22.37 32.28
C CYS A 1049 16.10 -23.34 33.47
N ASP A 1050 16.33 -22.88 34.71
CA ASP A 1050 16.29 -23.73 35.91
C ASP A 1050 14.82 -24.03 36.30
N PRO A 1051 14.37 -25.30 36.31
CA PRO A 1051 12.99 -25.68 36.63
C PRO A 1051 12.58 -25.38 38.09
N ASN A 1052 13.55 -25.08 38.97
CA ASN A 1052 13.34 -24.77 40.39
C ASN A 1052 13.23 -23.27 40.66
N ALA A 1053 13.72 -22.43 39.74
CA ALA A 1053 13.83 -20.99 39.93
C ALA A 1053 12.46 -20.27 39.88
N ASP A 1054 12.39 -19.14 40.59
CA ASP A 1054 11.30 -18.18 40.46
C ASP A 1054 11.42 -17.48 39.10
N ASN A 1055 10.30 -17.15 38.45
CA ASN A 1055 10.34 -16.37 37.20
C ASN A 1055 10.84 -14.93 37.51
N ARG A 1056 11.94 -14.49 36.86
CA ARG A 1056 12.52 -13.14 37.08
C ARG A 1056 11.64 -11.97 36.62
N TYR A 1057 10.67 -12.24 35.76
CA TYR A 1057 9.73 -11.26 35.18
C TYR A 1057 8.39 -11.19 35.91
N ALA A 1058 8.13 -12.06 36.91
CA ALA A 1058 6.86 -12.10 37.62
C ALA A 1058 6.97 -11.43 39.01
N ASP A 1059 6.00 -10.57 39.35
CA ASP A 1059 5.93 -9.91 40.67
C ASP A 1059 5.62 -10.89 41.83
N ASP A 1060 5.07 -12.07 41.52
CA ASP A 1060 4.85 -13.16 42.48
C ASP A 1060 5.87 -14.29 42.35
N SER A 1061 6.71 -14.46 43.38
CA SER A 1061 7.70 -15.54 43.47
C SER A 1061 7.11 -16.94 43.67
N SER A 1062 5.77 -17.09 43.75
CA SER A 1062 5.14 -18.40 43.60
C SER A 1062 5.20 -18.94 42.15
N ILE A 1063 5.31 -18.03 41.17
CA ILE A 1063 5.41 -18.36 39.74
C ILE A 1063 6.80 -18.89 39.40
N LYS A 1064 6.84 -20.05 38.74
CA LYS A 1064 8.07 -20.73 38.32
C LYS A 1064 8.30 -20.59 36.82
N THR A 1065 9.57 -20.72 36.45
CA THR A 1065 10.07 -20.82 35.07
C THR A 1065 9.30 -21.85 34.24
N GLY A 1066 8.86 -22.95 34.84
CA GLY A 1066 8.14 -24.02 34.15
C GLY A 1066 8.95 -24.74 33.07
N SER A 1067 10.27 -24.51 33.03
CA SER A 1067 11.19 -25.16 32.09
C SER A 1067 11.28 -26.67 32.37
N MET A 1068 11.71 -27.43 31.38
CA MET A 1068 12.00 -28.86 31.53
C MET A 1068 13.39 -29.09 32.13
N ASP A 1069 13.46 -30.02 33.08
CA ASP A 1069 14.70 -30.45 33.74
C ASP A 1069 15.58 -31.34 32.85
N ASN A 1070 16.88 -31.40 33.15
CA ASN A 1070 17.93 -32.10 32.40
C ASN A 1070 18.17 -31.54 30.98
N ALA A 1071 17.83 -30.27 30.75
CA ALA A 1071 18.05 -29.62 29.46
C ALA A 1071 19.55 -29.37 29.20
N PRO A 1072 20.07 -29.71 28.01
CA PRO A 1072 21.44 -29.41 27.60
C PRO A 1072 21.58 -27.95 27.11
N HIS A 1073 22.79 -27.55 26.72
CA HIS A 1073 23.06 -26.23 26.13
C HIS A 1073 22.17 -25.86 24.94
N ALA A 1074 21.97 -24.55 24.74
CA ALA A 1074 21.17 -24.01 23.65
C ALA A 1074 21.62 -24.55 22.27
N GLY A 1075 20.67 -25.11 21.51
CA GLY A 1075 20.91 -25.76 20.22
C GLY A 1075 21.29 -27.25 20.30
N ARG A 1076 21.59 -27.82 21.48
CA ARG A 1076 21.84 -29.26 21.62
C ARG A 1076 20.53 -30.06 21.70
N TRP A 1077 20.59 -31.32 21.25
CA TRP A 1077 19.43 -32.22 21.21
C TRP A 1077 18.97 -32.62 22.61
N PHE A 1078 17.67 -32.50 22.85
CA PHE A 1078 16.98 -32.72 24.12
C PHE A 1078 15.79 -33.68 23.88
N PRO A 1079 16.02 -35.01 23.96
CA PRO A 1079 15.04 -36.06 23.65
C PRO A 1079 13.72 -35.92 24.43
N GLU A 1080 13.80 -35.55 25.70
CA GLU A 1080 12.65 -35.39 26.58
C GLU A 1080 11.73 -34.27 26.08
N ALA A 1081 12.28 -33.10 25.74
CA ALA A 1081 11.52 -32.00 25.17
C ALA A 1081 10.98 -32.32 23.78
N PHE A 1082 11.77 -32.96 22.91
CA PHE A 1082 11.30 -33.42 21.60
C PHE A 1082 10.06 -34.32 21.74
N ARG A 1083 10.14 -35.32 22.62
CA ARG A 1083 9.03 -36.26 22.85
C ARG A 1083 7.80 -35.58 23.45
N VAL A 1084 7.96 -34.65 24.39
CA VAL A 1084 6.83 -33.87 24.94
C VAL A 1084 6.18 -33.01 23.85
N LEU A 1085 6.97 -32.34 22.99
CA LEU A 1085 6.44 -31.56 21.88
C LEU A 1085 5.62 -32.44 20.90
N VAL A 1086 6.11 -33.65 20.60
CA VAL A 1086 5.43 -34.65 19.76
C VAL A 1086 4.16 -35.20 20.42
N GLU A 1087 4.20 -35.56 21.70
CA GLU A 1087 3.05 -36.06 22.47
C GLU A 1087 1.94 -34.98 22.62
N ASN A 1088 2.32 -33.71 22.69
CA ASN A 1088 1.42 -32.55 22.82
C ASN A 1088 1.13 -31.83 21.49
N ALA A 1089 1.35 -32.44 20.32
CA ALA A 1089 1.13 -31.76 19.05
C ALA A 1089 -0.32 -31.27 18.84
N TYR A 1090 -0.50 -30.07 18.28
CA TYR A 1090 -1.79 -29.57 17.82
C TYR A 1090 -1.63 -28.68 16.55
N PRO A 1091 -2.28 -29.02 15.42
CA PRO A 1091 -3.13 -30.19 15.21
C PRO A 1091 -2.39 -31.52 15.47
N PRO A 1092 -3.08 -32.60 15.88
CA PRO A 1092 -2.43 -33.91 16.10
C PRO A 1092 -1.62 -34.38 14.88
N LEU A 1093 -0.58 -35.18 15.09
CA LEU A 1093 0.40 -35.56 14.05
C LEU A 1093 -0.18 -36.46 12.94
#